data_AF-A0AAN5DA04-F1
#
_entry.id   AF-A0AAN5DA04-F1
#
_cell.length_a   1.000
_cell.length_b   1.000
_cell.length_c   1.000
_cell.angle_alpha   90.00
_cell.angle_beta   90.00
_cell.angle_gamma   90.00
#
_symmetry.space_group_name_H-M   'P 1'
#
loop_
_entity.id
_entity.type
_entity.pdbx_description
1 polymer ?
#
loop_
_entity_poly.entity_id
_entity_poly.type
_entity_poly.pdbx_seq_one_letter_code
_entity_poly.pdbx_strand_id
1 'polypeptide(L)'
;FQKLNTAKDDVYLTQADKLIAFSLYEAFAPLINGVPTDRTDFSGPAAITNAWYQPEMNSITFPGGILHAPFYDVDYPAAMNYGGLGVIAGHELTHGFDDEGVQWEGTGILNSWMDDNSTTSFSKMAQCVVNKYNQFCPLPKGYPCVDGSQTQGENIADNGGIQAAYKAFKAYEALHGPDPLLPGDASIFNADQLFFLGFGQVWCQFPPSASSLLSQILVDPHSPSLYRVLGTIQNIPAFQKAFNCIPGSTYTPLKHCNVWTSEPTSGSPLNDKGEPIVPENEVNIAPVERISPQDMDKYSAYQTSLATLKASANLTIDPCDDFYHYSCGNFPGTKTTFYDLDQENYKTINNKINDPDYQATLAESTALTKLRTPYDACVSESKHPTISTTNYIQPKVDEFMKQITEPIPLIGDPNDKPHLTPSDYGSVLGYLSFVLGVDTLVSPGVDTNWKDPQGGVNGYQLFIDEPSPYKTHTFYEDDNWVSQKPSYKKQVKNLVDAYAKQAKITLPVKYEDMIDDALELERTIAIDFSRNDTERRLFEPQWNPTKFGDLPPSVDWSVLWLTAPSQANDWIKDGKDIILNEPVKTRALFDFLKAKADDTTVVNYLFIRLLLANSGLVPCSNGKCVATMRELAIKEVPQMFGRERLPRRGGYPLPSFAPLKNSEEDPDGVSCADAISAMADAQGRVYVDAKYPTENDRTTIRQKTQGVMQNIVDGMKGMIEQLDWMGTTAKAAAIEKANNIQVNVAFPDSILDNDQLDAEYEELIIDEGGSYFDMLDNITLYSINQDFKKLTLKYADRTAFSGQVAVVNAWYSDDRNAITFPAGIL
;
A
#
# COMPACT_ATOMS: atom_id res chain seq x y z
N PHE A 1 -18.24 -27.09 15.57
CA PHE A 1 -19.71 -26.94 15.68
C PHE A 1 -20.12 -26.26 16.99
N GLN A 2 -19.62 -25.05 17.27
CA GLN A 2 -20.43 -24.08 18.01
C GLN A 2 -21.00 -23.15 16.96
N LYS A 3 -22.33 -22.98 16.93
CA LYS A 3 -22.89 -21.79 16.29
C LYS A 3 -22.60 -20.62 17.21
N LEU A 4 -22.30 -19.48 16.62
CA LEU A 4 -22.24 -18.22 17.35
C LEU A 4 -23.54 -17.98 18.14
N ASN A 5 -23.39 -17.49 19.37
CA ASN A 5 -24.51 -17.27 20.29
C ASN A 5 -24.17 -16.17 21.30
N THR A 6 -24.23 -14.92 20.84
CA THR A 6 -24.27 -13.73 21.71
C THR A 6 -25.67 -13.56 22.30
N ALA A 7 -25.73 -13.10 23.55
CA ALA A 7 -26.93 -12.74 24.27
C ALA A 7 -26.97 -11.22 24.47
N LYS A 8 -28.17 -10.63 24.51
CA LYS A 8 -28.37 -9.18 24.62
C LYS A 8 -27.91 -8.58 25.97
N ASP A 9 -27.56 -9.44 26.91
CA ASP A 9 -27.02 -9.15 28.24
C ASP A 9 -25.53 -9.54 28.41
N ASP A 10 -24.85 -10.00 27.35
CA ASP A 10 -23.38 -10.12 27.35
C ASP A 10 -22.73 -8.72 27.36
N VAL A 11 -21.78 -8.51 28.27
CA VAL A 11 -20.93 -7.30 28.26
C VAL A 11 -19.94 -7.32 27.10
N TYR A 12 -19.53 -6.16 26.60
CA TYR A 12 -18.66 -6.01 25.42
C TYR A 12 -17.48 -6.99 25.38
N LEU A 13 -16.68 -7.12 26.45
CA LEU A 13 -15.55 -8.07 26.49
C LEU A 13 -16.00 -9.53 26.31
N THR A 14 -17.14 -9.93 26.86
CA THR A 14 -17.70 -11.28 26.70
C THR A 14 -18.37 -11.48 25.34
N GLN A 15 -18.83 -10.41 24.68
CA GLN A 15 -19.17 -10.47 23.26
C GLN A 15 -17.90 -10.63 22.42
N ALA A 16 -16.86 -9.83 22.66
CA ALA A 16 -15.55 -9.89 22.01
C ALA A 16 -14.89 -11.27 22.15
N ASP A 17 -14.92 -11.89 23.34
CA ASP A 17 -14.42 -13.26 23.57
C ASP A 17 -15.14 -14.30 22.67
N LYS A 18 -16.47 -14.16 22.51
CA LYS A 18 -17.27 -15.04 21.64
C LYS A 18 -17.10 -14.72 20.17
N LEU A 19 -16.91 -13.45 19.83
CA LEU A 19 -16.50 -12.91 18.54
C LEU A 19 -15.22 -13.56 18.09
N ILE A 20 -14.18 -13.52 18.93
CA ILE A 20 -12.87 -14.10 18.69
C ILE A 20 -13.01 -15.62 18.61
N ALA A 21 -13.66 -16.27 19.57
CA ALA A 21 -13.84 -17.73 19.55
C ALA A 21 -14.62 -18.26 18.33
N PHE A 22 -15.49 -17.44 17.73
CA PHE A 22 -16.22 -17.78 16.50
C PHE A 22 -15.52 -17.29 15.23
N SER A 23 -14.82 -16.15 15.27
CA SER A 23 -13.87 -15.66 14.25
C SER A 23 -12.58 -16.48 14.19
N LEU A 24 -12.47 -17.46 15.10
CA LEU A 24 -11.51 -18.55 15.08
C LEU A 24 -12.15 -19.86 14.64
N TYR A 25 -13.46 -19.95 14.42
CA TYR A 25 -14.12 -21.23 14.13
C TYR A 25 -14.35 -21.47 12.64
N GLU A 26 -14.98 -20.54 11.91
CA GLU A 26 -14.99 -20.66 10.43
C GLU A 26 -13.59 -20.44 9.85
N ALA A 27 -12.70 -19.80 10.62
CA ALA A 27 -11.26 -19.72 10.42
C ALA A 27 -10.52 -21.07 10.37
N PHE A 28 -11.13 -22.15 10.89
CA PHE A 28 -10.69 -23.53 10.66
C PHE A 28 -11.68 -24.35 9.80
N ALA A 29 -12.88 -23.84 9.48
CA ALA A 29 -13.88 -24.62 8.77
C ALA A 29 -13.42 -25.09 7.36
N PRO A 30 -12.72 -24.28 6.54
CA PRO A 30 -12.07 -24.75 5.31
C PRO A 30 -11.18 -25.98 5.49
N LEU A 31 -10.58 -26.18 6.66
CA LEU A 31 -9.69 -27.33 6.95
C LEU A 31 -10.46 -28.60 7.28
N ILE A 32 -11.52 -28.46 8.07
CA ILE A 32 -12.42 -29.55 8.43
C ILE A 32 -13.14 -30.03 7.16
N ASN A 33 -13.46 -29.11 6.26
CA ASN A 33 -14.18 -29.36 5.01
C ASN A 33 -13.26 -29.66 3.80
N GLY A 34 -11.97 -29.33 3.88
CA GLY A 34 -10.98 -29.57 2.82
C GLY A 34 -11.09 -28.65 1.60
N VAL A 35 -11.60 -27.43 1.79
CA VAL A 35 -11.82 -26.43 0.73
C VAL A 35 -10.48 -25.84 0.28
N PRO A 36 -10.27 -25.54 -1.01
CA PRO A 36 -9.13 -24.73 -1.46
C PRO A 36 -9.14 -23.34 -0.83
N THR A 37 -8.00 -22.66 -0.85
CA THR A 37 -7.94 -21.20 -0.69
C THR A 37 -8.83 -20.53 -1.74
N ASP A 38 -9.49 -19.42 -1.40
CA ASP A 38 -10.23 -18.66 -2.41
C ASP A 38 -9.26 -17.89 -3.31
N ARG A 39 -9.36 -18.18 -4.61
CA ARG A 39 -8.67 -17.45 -5.67
C ARG A 39 -9.30 -16.09 -5.94
N THR A 40 -10.04 -15.55 -4.97
CA THR A 40 -10.71 -14.26 -5.08
C THR A 40 -10.63 -13.35 -3.82
N ASP A 41 -9.72 -13.65 -2.86
CA ASP A 41 -9.49 -12.98 -1.54
C ASP A 41 -8.13 -12.20 -1.41
N PHE A 42 -7.93 -11.41 -0.32
CA PHE A 42 -7.99 -9.94 -0.37
C PHE A 42 -6.77 -9.09 0.17
N SER A 43 -6.92 -8.26 1.21
CA SER A 43 -5.98 -7.31 1.92
C SER A 43 -6.01 -5.78 1.70
N GLY A 44 -6.70 -5.21 0.72
CA GLY A 44 -6.53 -3.78 0.36
C GLY A 44 -7.45 -3.24 -0.75
N PRO A 45 -8.49 -2.41 -0.48
CA PRO A 45 -9.74 -2.30 -1.27
C PRO A 45 -9.71 -2.00 -2.83
N ALA A 46 -10.83 -1.76 -3.57
CA ALA A 46 -10.89 -1.22 -4.97
C ALA A 46 -10.99 0.28 -5.48
N ALA A 47 -11.59 1.36 -4.86
CA ALA A 47 -11.66 2.83 -5.15
C ALA A 47 -11.10 4.17 -4.32
N ILE A 48 -10.05 4.29 -3.42
CA ILE A 48 -8.83 5.24 -3.19
C ILE A 48 -7.62 5.12 -4.15
N THR A 49 -7.04 6.17 -4.71
CA THR A 49 -6.13 6.05 -5.87
C THR A 49 -4.64 5.83 -5.60
N ASN A 50 -4.03 4.85 -6.30
CA ASN A 50 -2.60 4.63 -6.61
C ASN A 50 -2.37 3.38 -7.51
N ALA A 51 -1.12 2.97 -7.79
CA ALA A 51 -0.77 1.57 -8.02
C ALA A 51 0.55 1.18 -7.30
N TRP A 52 0.65 -0.08 -6.89
CA TRP A 52 1.59 -0.62 -5.90
C TRP A 52 2.09 -2.02 -6.30
N TYR A 53 2.92 -2.61 -5.44
CA TYR A 53 3.42 -3.98 -5.48
C TYR A 53 3.18 -4.70 -4.11
N GLN A 54 2.40 -5.79 -3.99
CA GLN A 54 2.20 -6.63 -2.77
C GLN A 54 3.06 -7.90 -2.86
N PRO A 55 4.28 -8.00 -2.30
CA PRO A 55 5.15 -9.20 -2.27
C PRO A 55 4.56 -10.57 -1.88
N GLU A 56 3.30 -10.67 -1.40
CA GLU A 56 2.65 -11.91 -0.95
C GLU A 56 1.47 -12.55 -1.78
N MET A 57 0.97 -12.01 -2.93
CA MET A 57 -0.28 -12.45 -3.66
C MET A 57 -0.23 -12.61 -5.22
N ASN A 58 0.96 -12.68 -5.80
CA ASN A 58 1.51 -12.22 -7.09
C ASN A 58 0.89 -11.08 -7.89
N SER A 59 -0.25 -10.53 -7.58
CA SER A 59 -1.11 -10.17 -8.70
C SER A 59 -1.12 -8.69 -9.18
N ILE A 60 -0.10 -8.14 -9.95
CA ILE A 60 -0.05 -6.70 -10.48
C ILE A 60 -1.45 -6.16 -10.58
N THR A 61 -1.81 -5.06 -9.93
CA THR A 61 -3.21 -4.66 -9.94
C THR A 61 -3.52 -3.38 -10.66
N PHE A 62 -4.75 -3.26 -11.15
CA PHE A 62 -5.44 -2.00 -11.43
C PHE A 62 -6.98 -2.19 -11.28
N PRO A 63 -7.72 -1.75 -10.23
CA PRO A 63 -9.22 -1.80 -10.11
C PRO A 63 -10.15 -1.21 -11.26
N GLY A 64 -11.43 -0.67 -11.06
CA GLY A 64 -12.50 0.29 -11.74
C GLY A 64 -12.71 1.92 -11.59
N GLY A 65 -11.93 2.89 -12.16
CA GLY A 65 -11.54 4.35 -11.89
C GLY A 65 -10.03 5.00 -11.91
N ILE A 66 -9.10 4.79 -12.90
CA ILE A 66 -7.71 5.27 -13.36
C ILE A 66 -7.49 4.77 -14.82
N LEU A 67 -7.91 3.55 -15.17
CA LEU A 67 -8.65 3.20 -16.39
C LEU A 67 -10.00 4.04 -16.44
N HIS A 68 -10.06 5.24 -15.83
CA HIS A 68 -11.04 6.32 -15.99
C HIS A 68 -10.34 7.71 -15.95
N ALA A 69 -11.06 8.76 -16.32
CA ALA A 69 -10.52 10.12 -16.43
C ALA A 69 -10.02 10.63 -15.06
N PRO A 70 -8.80 11.21 -14.96
CA PRO A 70 -7.97 11.74 -16.04
C PRO A 70 -7.01 10.74 -16.71
N PHE A 71 -6.82 9.57 -16.11
CA PHE A 71 -5.70 8.68 -16.40
C PHE A 71 -5.95 7.75 -17.61
N TYR A 72 -7.20 7.54 -18.02
CA TYR A 72 -7.61 6.74 -19.19
C TYR A 72 -9.09 6.98 -19.51
N ASP A 73 -9.51 6.60 -20.71
CA ASP A 73 -10.90 6.26 -21.03
C ASP A 73 -10.82 5.24 -22.17
N VAL A 74 -11.73 4.28 -22.31
CA VAL A 74 -11.68 3.40 -23.49
C VAL A 74 -11.72 4.19 -24.80
N ASP A 75 -12.43 5.32 -24.79
CA ASP A 75 -12.62 6.16 -25.97
C ASP A 75 -11.71 7.41 -25.99
N TYR A 76 -10.72 7.52 -25.08
CA TYR A 76 -9.62 8.49 -25.18
C TYR A 76 -8.64 8.14 -26.34
N PRO A 77 -7.79 9.09 -26.77
CA PRO A 77 -6.67 8.77 -27.66
C PRO A 77 -5.74 7.74 -27.00
N ALA A 78 -5.30 6.73 -27.75
CA ALA A 78 -4.38 5.70 -27.25
C ALA A 78 -3.09 6.29 -26.66
N ALA A 79 -2.60 7.41 -27.19
CA ALA A 79 -1.49 8.17 -26.60
C ALA A 79 -1.76 8.61 -25.16
N MET A 80 -2.95 9.14 -24.85
CA MET A 80 -3.33 9.54 -23.49
C MET A 80 -3.48 8.31 -22.59
N ASN A 81 -4.08 7.22 -23.09
CA ASN A 81 -4.27 5.98 -22.35
C ASN A 81 -2.94 5.29 -22.01
N TYR A 82 -1.99 5.24 -22.95
CA TYR A 82 -0.67 4.71 -22.68
C TYR A 82 0.22 5.66 -21.88
N GLY A 83 -0.02 6.98 -21.97
CA GLY A 83 0.70 8.00 -21.19
C GLY A 83 0.23 8.12 -19.74
N GLY A 84 -1.07 7.99 -19.49
CA GLY A 84 -1.66 7.89 -18.15
C GLY A 84 -1.53 6.47 -17.62
N LEU A 85 -2.60 5.70 -17.63
CA LEU A 85 -2.62 4.29 -17.21
C LEU A 85 -1.40 3.49 -17.69
N GLY A 86 -1.00 3.59 -18.96
CA GLY A 86 0.01 2.70 -19.51
C GLY A 86 1.37 2.82 -18.83
N VAL A 87 1.77 3.99 -18.35
CA VAL A 87 3.03 4.16 -17.60
C VAL A 87 2.93 3.58 -16.20
N ILE A 88 1.74 3.66 -15.58
CA ILE A 88 1.41 3.05 -14.29
C ILE A 88 1.42 1.51 -14.45
N ALA A 89 0.87 1.01 -15.56
CA ALA A 89 0.89 -0.42 -15.87
C ALA A 89 2.25 -0.96 -16.32
N GLY A 90 3.11 -0.10 -16.86
CA GLY A 90 4.53 -0.39 -16.99
C GLY A 90 5.28 -0.34 -15.65
N HIS A 91 4.88 0.52 -14.73
CA HIS A 91 5.50 0.72 -13.41
C HIS A 91 5.39 -0.57 -12.59
N GLU A 92 4.18 -1.06 -12.33
CA GLU A 92 3.97 -2.30 -11.56
C GLU A 92 4.62 -3.52 -12.22
N LEU A 93 4.62 -3.55 -13.55
CA LEU A 93 5.30 -4.60 -14.32
C LEU A 93 6.83 -4.54 -14.19
N THR A 94 7.39 -3.36 -13.94
CA THR A 94 8.83 -3.17 -13.78
C THR A 94 9.29 -3.53 -12.37
N HIS A 95 8.47 -3.34 -11.33
CA HIS A 95 8.74 -3.91 -10.01
C HIS A 95 8.95 -5.44 -10.06
N GLY A 96 8.28 -6.14 -10.99
CA GLY A 96 8.52 -7.57 -11.31
C GLY A 96 9.98 -7.93 -11.61
N PHE A 97 10.80 -6.90 -11.87
CA PHE A 97 12.19 -6.90 -12.23
C PHE A 97 12.97 -5.73 -11.55
N ASP A 98 12.58 -5.28 -10.35
CA ASP A 98 13.34 -4.30 -9.54
C ASP A 98 14.27 -4.97 -8.50
N ASP A 99 14.79 -4.22 -7.51
CA ASP A 99 15.67 -4.79 -6.48
C ASP A 99 15.01 -5.85 -5.57
N GLU A 100 13.68 -5.82 -5.43
CA GLU A 100 12.91 -6.85 -4.72
C GLU A 100 12.57 -7.97 -5.71
N GLY A 101 11.95 -7.63 -6.85
CA GLY A 101 11.43 -8.60 -7.83
C GLY A 101 12.45 -9.51 -8.49
N VAL A 102 13.71 -9.10 -8.70
CA VAL A 102 14.72 -10.00 -9.31
C VAL A 102 15.17 -11.16 -8.41
N GLN A 103 14.80 -11.17 -7.12
CA GLN A 103 15.15 -12.25 -6.20
C GLN A 103 14.26 -13.49 -6.36
N TRP A 104 13.18 -13.41 -7.13
CA TRP A 104 12.12 -14.41 -7.16
C TRP A 104 11.71 -14.82 -8.57
N GLU A 105 11.50 -16.13 -8.77
CA GLU A 105 11.27 -16.75 -10.07
C GLU A 105 9.79 -16.79 -10.52
N GLY A 106 9.57 -17.19 -11.78
CA GLY A 106 8.27 -17.23 -12.43
C GLY A 106 7.21 -18.18 -11.87
N THR A 107 7.41 -18.79 -10.70
CA THR A 107 6.41 -19.59 -9.99
C THR A 107 6.07 -19.07 -8.59
N GLY A 108 6.88 -18.14 -8.05
CA GLY A 108 6.76 -17.65 -6.69
C GLY A 108 7.83 -18.10 -5.69
N ILE A 109 8.90 -18.75 -6.14
CA ILE A 109 9.94 -19.25 -5.23
C ILE A 109 11.04 -18.20 -5.09
N LEU A 110 11.47 -17.95 -3.85
CA LEU A 110 12.63 -17.12 -3.53
C LEU A 110 13.91 -17.85 -4.00
N ASN A 111 14.34 -17.50 -5.22
CA ASN A 111 15.36 -18.20 -5.98
C ASN A 111 15.98 -17.26 -7.05
N SER A 112 17.29 -17.04 -6.99
CA SER A 112 18.02 -16.17 -7.92
C SER A 112 18.11 -16.80 -9.31
N TRP A 113 17.34 -16.26 -10.26
CA TRP A 113 17.29 -16.72 -11.65
C TRP A 113 18.26 -15.97 -12.60
N MET A 114 18.89 -14.88 -12.14
CA MET A 114 19.94 -14.17 -12.89
C MET A 114 21.31 -14.84 -12.74
N ASP A 115 22.10 -14.86 -13.82
CA ASP A 115 23.52 -15.24 -13.77
C ASP A 115 24.42 -14.10 -13.28
N ASP A 116 25.63 -14.42 -12.78
CA ASP A 116 26.58 -13.47 -12.19
C ASP A 116 26.80 -12.18 -13.02
N ASN A 117 26.84 -12.31 -14.35
CA ASN A 117 27.05 -11.18 -15.27
C ASN A 117 25.80 -10.30 -15.38
N SER A 118 24.63 -10.93 -15.44
CA SER A 118 23.32 -10.29 -15.46
C SER A 118 23.08 -9.55 -14.14
N THR A 119 23.29 -10.21 -12.99
CA THR A 119 23.21 -9.61 -11.65
C THR A 119 24.18 -8.43 -11.51
N THR A 120 25.44 -8.61 -11.89
CA THR A 120 26.46 -7.53 -11.86
C THR A 120 26.10 -6.34 -12.77
N SER A 121 25.27 -6.55 -13.79
CA SER A 121 24.86 -5.49 -14.73
C SER A 121 23.58 -4.80 -14.28
N PHE A 122 22.60 -5.56 -13.78
CA PHE A 122 21.44 -5.06 -13.06
C PHE A 122 21.86 -4.14 -11.90
N SER A 123 22.81 -4.56 -11.06
CA SER A 123 23.33 -3.74 -9.96
C SER A 123 23.94 -2.41 -10.42
N LYS A 124 24.53 -2.34 -11.62
CA LYS A 124 25.05 -1.07 -12.20
C LYS A 124 23.92 -0.18 -12.73
N MET A 125 22.86 -0.78 -13.27
CA MET A 125 21.65 -0.08 -13.70
C MET A 125 20.96 0.55 -12.47
N ALA A 126 20.70 -0.24 -11.44
CA ALA A 126 20.13 0.22 -10.17
C ALA A 126 20.98 1.34 -9.53
N GLN A 127 22.30 1.14 -9.40
CA GLN A 127 23.20 2.15 -8.85
C GLN A 127 23.25 3.44 -9.69
N CYS A 128 22.98 3.39 -11.00
CA CYS A 128 22.82 4.60 -11.83
C CYS A 128 21.60 5.39 -11.39
N VAL A 129 20.46 4.72 -11.18
CA VAL A 129 19.21 5.32 -10.68
C VAL A 129 19.46 5.94 -9.29
N VAL A 130 19.99 5.17 -8.33
CA VAL A 130 20.38 5.66 -6.98
C VAL A 130 21.21 6.94 -7.07
N ASN A 131 22.32 6.91 -7.82
CA ASN A 131 23.25 8.02 -7.95
C ASN A 131 22.64 9.26 -8.62
N LYS A 132 21.56 9.08 -9.39
CA LYS A 132 20.84 10.17 -10.05
C LYS A 132 19.82 10.82 -9.11
N TYR A 133 19.00 10.02 -8.44
CA TYR A 133 17.98 10.54 -7.51
C TYR A 133 18.59 11.16 -6.25
N ASN A 134 19.76 10.68 -5.80
CA ASN A 134 20.58 11.32 -4.75
C ASN A 134 20.98 12.80 -5.04
N GLN A 135 20.75 13.32 -6.24
CA GLN A 135 21.02 14.72 -6.62
C GLN A 135 19.79 15.63 -6.50
N PHE A 136 18.62 15.08 -6.17
CA PHE A 136 17.35 15.81 -6.10
C PHE A 136 17.12 16.38 -4.70
N CYS A 137 17.43 17.67 -4.55
CA CYS A 137 17.37 18.40 -3.27
C CYS A 137 16.31 19.52 -3.34
N PRO A 138 15.02 19.25 -3.03
CA PRO A 138 13.95 20.25 -3.17
C PRO A 138 13.90 21.24 -2.00
N LEU A 139 14.53 20.92 -0.87
CA LEU A 139 14.56 21.74 0.32
C LEU A 139 15.82 22.63 0.36
N PRO A 140 15.81 23.74 1.11
CA PRO A 140 16.97 24.61 1.25
C PRO A 140 18.22 23.87 1.80
N LYS A 141 19.41 24.36 1.42
CA LYS A 141 20.69 23.79 1.88
C LYS A 141 20.76 23.68 3.40
N GLY A 142 20.84 22.46 3.90
CA GLY A 142 20.79 22.12 5.33
C GLY A 142 19.75 21.06 5.66
N TYR A 143 18.83 20.77 4.73
CA TYR A 143 17.96 19.60 4.75
C TYR A 143 18.51 18.47 3.85
N PRO A 144 18.09 17.21 4.04
CA PRO A 144 18.44 16.11 3.15
C PRO A 144 17.89 16.30 1.73
N CYS A 145 18.53 15.61 0.79
CA CYS A 145 18.02 15.37 -0.57
C CYS A 145 17.24 14.04 -0.59
N VAL A 146 16.56 13.73 -1.69
CA VAL A 146 15.95 12.40 -1.90
C VAL A 146 17.00 11.31 -1.76
N ASP A 147 16.74 10.31 -0.90
CA ASP A 147 17.56 9.10 -0.82
C ASP A 147 17.15 8.16 -1.96
N GLY A 148 18.03 8.03 -2.96
CA GLY A 148 17.85 7.19 -4.14
C GLY A 148 17.93 5.69 -3.87
N SER A 149 18.43 5.25 -2.71
CA SER A 149 18.42 3.86 -2.25
C SER A 149 17.13 3.53 -1.50
N GLN A 150 16.66 4.41 -0.61
CA GLN A 150 15.32 4.29 -0.01
C GLN A 150 14.24 4.22 -1.09
N THR A 151 14.31 5.13 -2.07
CA THR A 151 13.35 5.26 -3.16
C THR A 151 13.65 4.36 -4.38
N GLN A 152 14.57 3.39 -4.26
CA GLN A 152 15.14 2.69 -5.43
C GLN A 152 14.12 1.91 -6.27
N GLY A 153 13.29 1.06 -5.67
CA GLY A 153 12.30 0.23 -6.37
C GLY A 153 11.37 1.11 -7.22
N GLU A 154 10.69 2.07 -6.58
CA GLU A 154 9.87 3.10 -7.23
C GLU A 154 10.56 3.82 -8.40
N ASN A 155 11.81 4.24 -8.19
CA ASN A 155 12.56 4.95 -9.22
C ASN A 155 12.94 4.02 -10.39
N ILE A 156 13.23 2.73 -10.15
CA ILE A 156 13.44 1.73 -11.20
C ILE A 156 12.11 1.49 -11.93
N ALA A 157 11.02 1.33 -11.18
CA ALA A 157 9.69 1.05 -11.71
C ALA A 157 9.16 2.19 -12.60
N ASP A 158 9.27 3.47 -12.18
CA ASP A 158 8.93 4.63 -13.02
C ASP A 158 9.70 4.63 -14.34
N ASN A 159 10.99 4.25 -14.29
CA ASN A 159 11.92 4.39 -15.40
C ASN A 159 11.87 3.23 -16.40
N GLY A 160 11.59 2.00 -15.95
CA GLY A 160 11.24 0.90 -16.86
C GLY A 160 9.81 1.00 -17.36
N GLY A 161 8.88 1.48 -16.53
CA GLY A 161 7.47 1.56 -16.83
C GLY A 161 7.14 2.49 -17.99
N ILE A 162 7.72 3.70 -18.00
CA ILE A 162 7.55 4.62 -19.14
C ILE A 162 8.12 4.05 -20.45
N GLN A 163 9.17 3.22 -20.39
CA GLN A 163 9.79 2.59 -21.55
C GLN A 163 8.89 1.47 -22.11
N ALA A 164 8.32 0.64 -21.23
CA ALA A 164 7.37 -0.41 -21.61
C ALA A 164 6.09 0.19 -22.20
N ALA A 165 5.53 1.21 -21.54
CA ALA A 165 4.35 1.94 -21.98
C ALA A 165 4.54 2.61 -23.34
N TYR A 166 5.66 3.32 -23.54
CA TYR A 166 5.94 3.99 -24.80
C TYR A 166 6.17 2.98 -25.94
N LYS A 167 6.87 1.86 -25.68
CA LYS A 167 7.00 0.78 -26.68
C LYS A 167 5.66 0.14 -27.03
N ALA A 168 4.80 -0.13 -26.05
CA ALA A 168 3.45 -0.65 -26.27
C ALA A 168 2.57 0.32 -27.07
N PHE A 169 2.66 1.63 -26.79
CA PHE A 169 2.00 2.69 -27.56
C PHE A 169 2.44 2.70 -29.03
N LYS A 170 3.74 2.72 -29.33
CA LYS A 170 4.22 2.72 -30.72
C LYS A 170 3.89 1.40 -31.45
N ALA A 171 3.81 0.27 -30.73
CA ALA A 171 3.33 -0.99 -31.29
C ALA A 171 1.82 -0.95 -31.60
N TYR A 172 1.01 -0.32 -30.75
CA TYR A 172 -0.41 -0.11 -30.97
C TYR A 172 -0.67 0.74 -32.24
N GLU A 173 0.01 1.89 -32.37
CA GLU A 173 -0.10 2.74 -33.58
C GLU A 173 0.36 2.02 -34.84
N ALA A 174 1.41 1.20 -34.76
CA ALA A 174 1.90 0.43 -35.91
C ALA A 174 0.93 -0.66 -36.39
N LEU A 175 0.02 -1.14 -35.52
CA LEU A 175 -0.97 -2.17 -35.83
C LEU A 175 -2.34 -1.58 -36.24
N HIS A 176 -2.77 -0.48 -35.62
CA HIS A 176 -4.10 0.10 -35.81
C HIS A 176 -4.12 1.40 -36.63
N GLY A 177 -2.96 2.03 -36.82
CA GLY A 177 -2.84 3.41 -37.32
C GLY A 177 -2.86 4.45 -36.19
N PRO A 178 -2.59 5.73 -36.51
CA PRO A 178 -2.67 6.82 -35.55
C PRO A 178 -4.12 7.16 -35.21
N ASP A 179 -4.40 7.45 -33.93
CA ASP A 179 -5.71 7.97 -33.49
C ASP A 179 -5.97 9.37 -34.08
N PRO A 180 -7.25 9.79 -34.21
CA PRO A 180 -7.60 11.13 -34.65
C PRO A 180 -7.01 12.26 -33.78
N LEU A 181 -6.86 13.45 -34.36
CA LEU A 181 -6.41 14.64 -33.62
C LEU A 181 -7.48 15.15 -32.62
N LEU A 182 -7.02 15.66 -31.48
CA LEU A 182 -7.86 16.36 -30.49
C LEU A 182 -8.61 17.56 -31.12
N PRO A 183 -9.82 17.89 -30.61
CA PRO A 183 -10.66 18.92 -31.21
C PRO A 183 -10.17 20.35 -30.92
N GLY A 184 -10.44 21.26 -31.87
CA GLY A 184 -10.12 22.68 -31.76
C GLY A 184 -8.62 22.98 -31.72
N ASP A 185 -8.22 24.02 -30.99
CA ASP A 185 -6.84 24.52 -30.96
C ASP A 185 -5.83 23.53 -30.33
N ALA A 186 -6.30 22.45 -29.71
CA ALA A 186 -5.44 21.38 -29.21
C ALA A 186 -4.96 20.40 -30.30
N SER A 187 -5.41 20.54 -31.54
CA SER A 187 -4.85 19.81 -32.69
C SER A 187 -3.41 20.22 -33.05
N ILE A 188 -2.74 21.00 -32.19
CA ILE A 188 -1.30 21.31 -32.24
C ILE A 188 -0.44 20.18 -31.66
N PHE A 189 -0.99 19.36 -30.76
CA PHE A 189 -0.25 18.27 -30.13
C PHE A 189 -0.23 17.04 -31.04
N ASN A 190 0.95 16.46 -31.21
CA ASN A 190 1.10 15.14 -31.83
C ASN A 190 0.96 14.02 -30.78
N ALA A 191 0.82 12.78 -31.22
CA ALA A 191 0.56 11.64 -30.34
C ALA A 191 1.71 11.37 -29.34
N ASP A 192 2.98 11.57 -29.71
CA ASP A 192 4.11 11.44 -28.78
C ASP A 192 4.06 12.52 -27.67
N GLN A 193 3.67 13.75 -28.01
CA GLN A 193 3.49 14.83 -27.04
C GLN A 193 2.31 14.58 -26.09
N LEU A 194 1.21 13.99 -26.60
CA LEU A 194 0.06 13.60 -25.78
C LEU A 194 0.41 12.47 -24.80
N PHE A 195 1.23 11.49 -25.21
CA PHE A 195 1.75 10.45 -24.32
C PHE A 195 2.52 11.07 -23.12
N PHE A 196 3.49 11.95 -23.39
CA PHE A 196 4.25 12.58 -22.31
C PHE A 196 3.41 13.53 -21.46
N LEU A 197 2.43 14.24 -22.05
CA LEU A 197 1.48 15.05 -21.29
C LEU A 197 0.65 14.20 -20.33
N GLY A 198 0.11 13.06 -20.79
CA GLY A 198 -0.57 12.08 -19.93
C GLY A 198 0.31 11.61 -18.77
N PHE A 199 1.58 11.26 -19.05
CA PHE A 199 2.55 10.88 -18.01
C PHE A 199 2.80 12.00 -16.99
N GLY A 200 2.89 13.25 -17.43
CA GLY A 200 3.01 14.39 -16.54
C GLY A 200 1.77 14.56 -15.64
N GLN A 201 0.58 14.29 -16.17
CA GLN A 201 -0.69 14.43 -15.43
C GLN A 201 -0.89 13.40 -14.32
N VAL A 202 -0.30 12.19 -14.45
CA VAL A 202 -0.26 11.17 -13.39
C VAL A 202 0.22 11.80 -12.07
N TRP A 203 1.29 12.58 -12.16
CA TRP A 203 2.07 13.05 -11.03
C TRP A 203 1.73 14.49 -10.59
N CYS A 204 0.59 15.04 -11.01
CA CYS A 204 0.16 16.36 -10.53
C CYS A 204 -0.22 16.33 -9.05
N GLN A 205 0.28 17.32 -8.31
CA GLN A 205 -0.08 17.54 -6.91
C GLN A 205 -0.18 19.03 -6.60
N PHE A 206 -1.02 19.37 -5.63
CA PHE A 206 -0.97 20.64 -4.93
C PHE A 206 0.40 20.81 -4.26
N PRO A 207 1.06 21.99 -4.32
CA PRO A 207 2.40 22.18 -3.79
C PRO A 207 2.53 21.81 -2.30
N PRO A 208 3.35 20.81 -1.93
CA PRO A 208 3.46 20.36 -0.54
C PRO A 208 4.16 21.41 0.35
N SER A 209 3.79 21.43 1.62
CA SER A 209 4.52 22.24 2.61
C SER A 209 5.93 21.69 2.81
N ALA A 210 6.90 22.57 3.12
CA ALA A 210 8.28 22.15 3.38
C ALA A 210 8.41 21.09 4.51
N SER A 211 7.46 21.07 5.45
CA SER A 211 7.36 20.03 6.49
C SER A 211 6.83 18.69 5.96
N SER A 212 5.79 18.70 5.11
CA SER A 212 5.27 17.46 4.47
C SER A 212 6.32 16.87 3.52
N LEU A 213 6.99 17.72 2.74
CA LEU A 213 8.06 17.30 1.83
C LEU A 213 9.30 16.78 2.58
N LEU A 214 9.65 17.36 3.74
CA LEU A 214 10.69 16.82 4.61
C LEU A 214 10.29 15.48 5.24
N SER A 215 9.03 15.30 5.63
CA SER A 215 8.52 13.98 6.03
C SER A 215 8.65 13.00 4.86
N GLN A 216 8.19 13.34 3.66
CA GLN A 216 8.27 12.45 2.50
C GLN A 216 9.71 11.95 2.25
N ILE A 217 10.68 12.87 2.19
CA ILE A 217 12.11 12.58 1.95
C ILE A 217 12.75 11.68 3.03
N LEU A 218 12.18 11.63 4.24
CA LEU A 218 12.70 10.82 5.34
C LEU A 218 11.99 9.46 5.52
N VAL A 219 10.70 9.37 5.16
CA VAL A 219 9.83 8.27 5.62
C VAL A 219 8.89 7.68 4.55
N ASP A 220 8.98 8.10 3.29
CA ASP A 220 8.16 7.63 2.15
C ASP A 220 9.04 6.82 1.14
N PRO A 221 8.53 5.79 0.44
CA PRO A 221 9.33 5.08 -0.57
C PRO A 221 9.32 5.81 -1.91
N HIS A 222 8.41 6.76 -2.11
CA HIS A 222 8.26 7.48 -3.37
C HIS A 222 9.13 8.72 -3.38
N SER A 223 9.87 8.90 -4.48
CA SER A 223 10.37 10.21 -4.84
C SER A 223 9.19 11.22 -4.89
N PRO A 224 9.35 12.46 -4.40
CA PRO A 224 8.34 13.51 -4.57
C PRO A 224 7.95 13.66 -6.05
N SER A 225 6.67 13.90 -6.35
CA SER A 225 6.08 13.71 -7.70
C SER A 225 6.78 14.50 -8.82
N LEU A 226 7.37 15.67 -8.52
CA LEU A 226 8.24 16.43 -9.42
C LEU A 226 9.42 15.59 -9.95
N TYR A 227 10.01 14.75 -9.10
CA TYR A 227 11.17 13.90 -9.41
C TYR A 227 10.78 12.55 -10.02
N ARG A 228 9.58 12.02 -9.72
CA ARG A 228 8.99 10.90 -10.50
C ARG A 228 8.84 11.28 -11.97
N VAL A 229 8.46 12.53 -12.25
CA VAL A 229 8.48 13.10 -13.62
C VAL A 229 9.91 13.36 -14.10
N LEU A 230 10.69 14.20 -13.40
CA LEU A 230 11.98 14.71 -13.88
C LEU A 230 13.04 13.60 -14.07
N GLY A 231 13.24 12.73 -13.08
CA GLY A 231 14.24 11.67 -13.15
C GLY A 231 14.00 10.70 -14.31
N THR A 232 12.72 10.48 -14.60
CA THR A 232 12.18 9.58 -15.62
C THR A 232 12.27 10.14 -17.03
N ILE A 233 11.81 11.38 -17.30
CA ILE A 233 11.97 12.01 -18.63
C ILE A 233 13.45 12.21 -19.01
N GLN A 234 14.32 12.46 -18.01
CA GLN A 234 15.76 12.48 -18.20
C GLN A 234 16.38 11.10 -18.58
N ASN A 235 15.62 10.01 -18.64
CA ASN A 235 16.07 8.66 -19.00
C ASN A 235 15.37 8.06 -20.24
N ILE A 236 14.40 8.76 -20.85
CA ILE A 236 13.73 8.30 -22.08
C ILE A 236 13.97 9.30 -23.24
N PRO A 237 14.95 9.03 -24.14
CA PRO A 237 15.30 9.95 -25.25
C PRO A 237 14.13 10.32 -26.20
N ALA A 238 13.06 9.53 -26.21
CA ALA A 238 11.84 9.87 -26.96
C ALA A 238 11.19 11.17 -26.47
N PHE A 239 11.33 11.55 -25.19
CA PHE A 239 10.85 12.84 -24.66
C PHE A 239 11.53 14.02 -25.36
N GLN A 240 12.86 13.99 -25.46
CA GLN A 240 13.64 15.00 -26.17
C GLN A 240 13.19 15.14 -27.63
N LYS A 241 12.88 14.01 -28.29
CA LYS A 241 12.40 13.98 -29.67
C LYS A 241 10.98 14.56 -29.82
N ALA A 242 10.06 14.21 -28.92
CA ALA A 242 8.66 14.64 -28.96
C ALA A 242 8.49 16.16 -28.86
N PHE A 243 9.32 16.83 -28.04
CA PHE A 243 9.32 18.29 -27.88
C PHE A 243 10.46 19.00 -28.64
N ASN A 244 11.30 18.26 -29.37
CA ASN A 244 12.48 18.77 -30.09
C ASN A 244 13.45 19.58 -29.20
N CYS A 245 13.66 19.10 -27.96
CA CYS A 245 14.51 19.76 -26.98
C CYS A 245 16.01 19.68 -27.32
N ILE A 246 16.76 20.67 -26.84
CA ILE A 246 18.22 20.73 -27.01
C ILE A 246 18.89 19.68 -26.10
N PRO A 247 19.80 18.84 -26.63
CA PRO A 247 20.52 17.85 -25.80
C PRO A 247 21.54 18.53 -24.88
N GLY A 248 21.71 17.98 -23.68
CA GLY A 248 22.61 18.51 -22.64
C GLY A 248 21.98 19.53 -21.69
N SER A 249 20.64 19.69 -21.70
CA SER A 249 19.91 20.47 -20.69
C SER A 249 19.75 19.69 -19.37
N THR A 250 19.15 20.32 -18.36
CA THR A 250 18.73 19.63 -17.12
C THR A 250 17.64 18.59 -17.39
N TYR A 251 16.67 18.86 -18.27
CA TYR A 251 15.57 17.93 -18.56
C TYR A 251 15.94 16.87 -19.61
N THR A 252 16.95 17.16 -20.44
CA THR A 252 17.42 16.31 -21.55
C THR A 252 18.95 16.13 -21.52
N PRO A 253 19.50 15.48 -20.47
CA PRO A 253 20.95 15.30 -20.30
C PRO A 253 21.54 14.33 -21.34
N LEU A 254 22.84 14.43 -21.62
CA LEU A 254 23.59 13.54 -22.52
C LEU A 254 23.92 12.15 -21.91
N LYS A 255 23.39 11.84 -20.73
CA LYS A 255 23.63 10.57 -20.02
C LYS A 255 22.34 10.11 -19.38
N HIS A 256 22.00 8.85 -19.65
CA HIS A 256 20.80 8.20 -19.15
C HIS A 256 21.18 6.98 -18.30
N CYS A 257 20.25 6.53 -17.45
CA CYS A 257 20.27 5.22 -16.85
C CYS A 257 19.30 4.35 -17.66
N ASN A 258 19.83 3.38 -18.40
CA ASN A 258 19.06 2.53 -19.31
C ASN A 258 18.35 1.43 -18.51
N VAL A 259 17.28 1.81 -17.84
CA VAL A 259 16.44 0.88 -17.06
C VAL A 259 15.72 -0.06 -18.02
N TRP A 260 15.90 -1.36 -17.82
CA TRP A 260 15.40 -2.45 -18.66
C TRP A 260 15.51 -2.19 -20.18
N THR A 261 16.61 -1.55 -20.59
CA THR A 261 16.94 -1.18 -21.97
C THR A 261 18.44 -1.31 -22.22
N SER A 262 18.85 -1.42 -23.49
CA SER A 262 20.25 -1.32 -23.93
C SER A 262 20.55 0.11 -24.37
N GLU A 263 21.81 0.54 -24.23
CA GLU A 263 22.34 1.64 -25.06
C GLU A 263 22.10 1.32 -26.55
N PRO A 264 21.71 2.28 -27.40
CA PRO A 264 21.65 2.05 -28.84
C PRO A 264 23.06 1.68 -29.35
N THR A 265 23.24 0.39 -29.66
CA THR A 265 24.57 -0.18 -29.94
C THR A 265 25.27 0.54 -31.07
N SER A 266 26.60 0.55 -31.08
CA SER A 266 27.42 1.17 -32.13
C SER A 266 27.32 0.49 -33.52
N GLY A 267 26.43 -0.51 -33.68
CA GLY A 267 26.00 -1.09 -34.95
C GLY A 267 24.61 -0.62 -35.41
N SER A 268 23.82 -0.01 -34.53
CA SER A 268 22.63 0.75 -34.92
C SER A 268 23.11 2.00 -35.67
N PRO A 269 22.68 2.24 -36.92
CA PRO A 269 23.09 3.44 -37.63
C PRO A 269 22.56 4.66 -36.86
N LEU A 270 23.43 5.59 -36.48
CA LEU A 270 23.05 6.80 -35.74
C LEU A 270 22.90 7.98 -36.70
N ASN A 271 21.96 8.88 -36.43
CA ASN A 271 21.82 10.13 -37.18
C ASN A 271 22.86 11.18 -36.73
N ASP A 272 22.88 12.34 -37.39
CA ASP A 272 23.83 13.43 -37.10
C ASP A 272 23.71 14.02 -35.67
N LYS A 273 22.69 13.61 -34.89
CA LYS A 273 22.52 13.96 -33.47
C LYS A 273 22.98 12.85 -32.50
N GLY A 274 23.34 11.67 -33.00
CA GLY A 274 23.67 10.48 -32.19
C GLY A 274 22.47 9.60 -31.81
N GLU A 275 21.30 9.84 -32.39
CA GLU A 275 20.07 9.06 -32.13
C GLU A 275 20.01 7.83 -33.07
N PRO A 276 19.50 6.66 -32.65
CA PRO A 276 19.32 5.51 -33.54
C PRO A 276 18.36 5.82 -34.69
N ILE A 277 18.81 5.59 -35.91
CA ILE A 277 18.01 5.66 -37.13
C ILE A 277 17.05 4.47 -37.14
N VAL A 278 15.83 4.74 -36.68
CA VAL A 278 14.65 3.96 -37.06
C VAL A 278 14.59 3.99 -38.60
N PRO A 279 14.48 2.85 -39.29
CA PRO A 279 14.29 2.84 -40.73
C PRO A 279 13.04 3.63 -41.10
N GLU A 280 13.15 4.54 -42.07
CA GLU A 280 11.99 5.08 -42.77
C GLU A 280 11.39 3.96 -43.63
N ASN A 281 10.63 3.07 -42.98
CA ASN A 281 9.60 2.33 -43.65
C ASN A 281 8.64 3.37 -44.24
N GLU A 282 8.46 3.38 -45.56
CA GLU A 282 7.36 4.09 -46.23
C GLU A 282 6.03 3.39 -45.90
N VAL A 283 5.66 3.37 -44.61
CA VAL A 283 4.29 3.05 -44.20
C VAL A 283 3.40 4.09 -44.83
N ASN A 284 2.34 3.62 -45.48
CA ASN A 284 1.35 4.46 -46.15
C ASN A 284 0.41 5.07 -45.10
N ILE A 285 0.97 5.89 -44.19
CA ILE A 285 0.28 6.51 -43.07
C ILE A 285 -0.80 7.43 -43.66
N ALA A 286 -2.07 7.05 -43.46
CA ALA A 286 -3.18 7.91 -43.84
C ALA A 286 -3.07 9.26 -43.09
N PRO A 287 -3.34 10.40 -43.75
CA PRO A 287 -3.26 11.69 -43.09
C PRO A 287 -4.20 11.72 -41.89
N VAL A 288 -3.66 11.98 -40.70
CA VAL A 288 -4.38 11.85 -39.42
C VAL A 288 -5.69 12.64 -39.45
N GLU A 289 -6.81 11.93 -39.32
CA GLU A 289 -8.13 12.54 -39.37
C GLU A 289 -8.43 13.33 -38.09
N ARG A 290 -9.50 14.13 -38.10
CA ARG A 290 -9.99 14.84 -36.90
C ARG A 290 -11.15 14.07 -36.31
N ILE A 291 -11.24 14.02 -34.98
CA ILE A 291 -12.34 13.29 -34.31
C ILE A 291 -13.71 13.78 -34.81
N SER A 292 -14.57 12.83 -35.22
CA SER A 292 -15.84 13.11 -35.87
C SER A 292 -16.99 13.18 -34.86
N PRO A 293 -17.83 14.23 -34.84
CA PRO A 293 -19.05 14.29 -34.01
C PRO A 293 -20.16 13.28 -34.40
N GLN A 294 -19.86 12.32 -35.25
CA GLN A 294 -20.78 11.25 -35.68
C GLN A 294 -20.75 10.05 -34.72
N ASP A 295 -19.60 9.85 -34.06
CA ASP A 295 -19.43 8.98 -32.91
C ASP A 295 -19.51 9.87 -31.66
N MET A 296 -20.71 9.97 -31.08
CA MET A 296 -20.97 10.92 -29.99
C MET A 296 -20.21 10.56 -28.71
N ASP A 297 -20.01 9.28 -28.45
CA ASP A 297 -19.39 8.79 -27.23
C ASP A 297 -17.86 9.00 -27.32
N LYS A 298 -17.22 8.60 -28.44
CA LYS A 298 -15.79 8.89 -28.66
C LYS A 298 -15.50 10.38 -28.81
N TYR A 299 -16.41 11.17 -29.41
CA TYR A 299 -16.27 12.62 -29.44
C TYR A 299 -16.38 13.25 -28.03
N SER A 300 -17.26 12.72 -27.16
CA SER A 300 -17.38 13.18 -25.78
C SER A 300 -16.12 12.87 -24.96
N ALA A 301 -15.59 11.66 -25.05
CA ALA A 301 -14.33 11.26 -24.40
C ALA A 301 -13.14 12.15 -24.86
N TYR A 302 -13.06 12.48 -26.15
CA TYR A 302 -12.07 13.42 -26.71
C TYR A 302 -12.23 14.87 -26.21
N GLN A 303 -13.44 15.29 -25.81
CA GLN A 303 -13.65 16.59 -25.15
C GLN A 303 -13.28 16.53 -23.67
N THR A 304 -13.54 15.41 -22.98
CA THR A 304 -13.20 15.21 -21.57
C THR A 304 -11.68 15.17 -21.36
N SER A 305 -10.93 14.41 -22.17
CA SER A 305 -9.46 14.41 -22.15
C SER A 305 -8.88 15.80 -22.41
N LEU A 306 -9.46 16.56 -23.36
CA LEU A 306 -9.07 17.95 -23.62
C LEU A 306 -9.38 18.90 -22.46
N ALA A 307 -10.51 18.75 -21.78
CA ALA A 307 -10.86 19.54 -20.61
C ALA A 307 -9.89 19.26 -19.45
N THR A 308 -9.61 17.98 -19.19
CA THR A 308 -8.59 17.50 -18.25
C THR A 308 -7.21 18.07 -18.55
N LEU A 309 -6.73 17.98 -19.80
CA LEU A 309 -5.45 18.53 -20.23
C LEU A 309 -5.34 20.03 -19.93
N LYS A 310 -6.40 20.79 -20.26
CA LYS A 310 -6.46 22.25 -20.03
C LYS A 310 -6.63 22.63 -18.55
N ALA A 311 -7.09 21.73 -17.70
CA ALA A 311 -7.21 21.99 -16.27
C ALA A 311 -5.85 21.97 -15.56
N SER A 312 -4.92 21.08 -15.94
CA SER A 312 -3.60 20.99 -15.29
C SER A 312 -2.47 21.71 -16.04
N ALA A 313 -2.47 21.70 -17.37
CA ALA A 313 -1.31 22.15 -18.15
C ALA A 313 -1.17 23.67 -18.19
N ASN A 314 0.06 24.16 -18.07
CA ASN A 314 0.43 25.56 -18.23
C ASN A 314 1.29 25.77 -19.49
N LEU A 315 0.62 25.96 -20.62
CA LEU A 315 1.23 26.10 -21.95
C LEU A 315 2.00 27.43 -22.16
N THR A 316 2.26 28.23 -21.12
CA THR A 316 3.17 29.39 -21.18
C THR A 316 4.60 29.06 -20.76
N ILE A 317 4.85 27.83 -20.29
CA ILE A 317 6.15 27.30 -19.88
C ILE A 317 6.75 26.52 -21.05
N ASP A 318 8.07 26.50 -21.20
CA ASP A 318 8.74 25.65 -22.18
C ASP A 318 8.89 24.22 -21.60
N PRO A 319 8.35 23.17 -22.26
CA PRO A 319 8.47 21.79 -21.78
C PRO A 319 9.92 21.29 -21.70
N CYS A 320 10.86 21.94 -22.40
CA CYS A 320 12.28 21.61 -22.35
C CYS A 320 13.03 22.26 -21.17
N ASP A 321 12.46 23.29 -20.54
CA ASP A 321 13.01 23.97 -19.35
C ASP A 321 12.30 23.53 -18.05
N ASP A 322 10.98 23.32 -18.07
CA ASP A 322 10.22 22.77 -16.93
C ASP A 322 8.97 21.99 -17.36
N PHE A 323 9.17 20.70 -17.66
CA PHE A 323 8.06 19.83 -18.06
C PHE A 323 7.00 19.62 -16.98
N TYR A 324 7.38 19.64 -15.69
CA TYR A 324 6.44 19.38 -14.60
C TYR A 324 5.43 20.52 -14.46
N HIS A 325 5.92 21.76 -14.41
CA HIS A 325 5.02 22.92 -14.36
C HIS A 325 4.33 23.16 -15.71
N TYR A 326 4.89 22.72 -16.83
CA TYR A 326 4.18 22.67 -18.12
C TYR A 326 2.97 21.72 -18.09
N SER A 327 3.06 20.54 -17.48
CA SER A 327 1.94 19.57 -17.40
C SER A 327 0.99 19.79 -16.21
N CYS A 328 1.47 20.35 -15.10
CA CYS A 328 0.74 20.46 -13.83
C CYS A 328 0.60 21.89 -13.26
N GLY A 329 1.16 22.92 -13.90
CA GLY A 329 1.25 24.28 -13.34
C GLY A 329 -0.07 25.02 -13.11
N ASN A 330 -1.20 24.49 -13.60
CA ASN A 330 -2.56 25.00 -13.34
C ASN A 330 -3.43 24.02 -12.50
N PHE A 331 -2.87 22.88 -12.06
CA PHE A 331 -3.62 21.77 -11.45
C PHE A 331 -4.57 22.21 -10.32
N PRO A 332 -5.88 21.93 -10.42
CA PRO A 332 -6.89 22.46 -9.51
C PRO A 332 -7.17 21.58 -8.28
N GLY A 333 -6.52 20.42 -8.16
CA GLY A 333 -6.79 19.43 -7.12
C GLY A 333 -6.35 19.86 -5.71
N THR A 334 -6.86 19.16 -4.69
CA THR A 334 -6.67 19.55 -3.28
C THR A 334 -5.46 18.87 -2.62
N LYS A 335 -5.06 17.71 -3.13
CA LYS A 335 -3.81 17.01 -2.80
C LYS A 335 -3.14 16.49 -4.08
N THR A 336 -3.05 15.18 -4.27
CA THR A 336 -2.60 14.53 -5.51
C THR A 336 -3.78 14.27 -6.44
N THR A 337 -3.54 14.11 -7.75
CA THR A 337 -4.54 13.57 -8.70
C THR A 337 -5.20 12.30 -8.15
N PHE A 338 -4.39 11.49 -7.47
CA PHE A 338 -4.79 10.27 -6.80
C PHE A 338 -5.82 10.51 -5.67
N TYR A 339 -5.48 11.24 -4.61
CA TYR A 339 -6.35 11.41 -3.43
C TYR A 339 -7.75 11.99 -3.73
N ASP A 340 -7.87 12.89 -4.71
CA ASP A 340 -9.15 13.51 -5.03
C ASP A 340 -10.16 12.49 -5.61
N LEU A 341 -9.67 11.41 -6.25
CA LEU A 341 -10.48 10.33 -6.78
C LEU A 341 -10.94 9.31 -5.71
N ASP A 342 -10.19 9.14 -4.60
CA ASP A 342 -10.70 8.46 -3.40
C ASP A 342 -12.10 9.00 -3.04
N GLN A 343 -12.20 10.33 -3.04
CA GLN A 343 -13.34 11.02 -2.47
C GLN A 343 -14.56 10.89 -3.39
N GLU A 344 -14.40 10.83 -4.72
CA GLU A 344 -15.50 10.57 -5.68
C GLU A 344 -16.09 9.17 -5.55
N ASN A 345 -15.28 8.23 -5.07
CA ASN A 345 -15.68 6.85 -4.97
C ASN A 345 -16.22 6.49 -3.59
N TYR A 346 -15.66 7.06 -2.51
CA TYR A 346 -16.37 7.10 -1.23
C TYR A 346 -17.72 7.81 -1.34
N LYS A 347 -17.84 8.89 -2.14
CA LYS A 347 -19.14 9.48 -2.50
C LYS A 347 -20.03 8.49 -3.24
N THR A 348 -19.50 7.73 -4.20
CA THR A 348 -20.26 6.70 -4.94
C THR A 348 -20.85 5.65 -3.99
N ILE A 349 -20.05 5.11 -3.07
CA ILE A 349 -20.51 4.15 -2.03
C ILE A 349 -21.55 4.83 -1.13
N ASN A 350 -21.25 6.01 -0.60
CA ASN A 350 -22.11 6.76 0.31
C ASN A 350 -23.50 7.04 -0.29
N ASN A 351 -23.53 7.40 -1.58
CA ASN A 351 -24.76 7.64 -2.32
C ASN A 351 -25.55 6.34 -2.53
N LYS A 352 -24.88 5.23 -2.85
CA LYS A 352 -25.57 3.94 -3.09
C LYS A 352 -26.02 3.25 -1.80
N ILE A 353 -25.25 3.34 -0.72
CA ILE A 353 -25.65 2.87 0.62
C ILE A 353 -26.95 3.55 1.08
N ASN A 354 -27.17 4.82 0.73
CA ASN A 354 -28.38 5.59 1.10
C ASN A 354 -29.45 5.68 -0.01
N ASP A 355 -29.27 4.97 -1.13
CA ASP A 355 -30.26 4.88 -2.20
C ASP A 355 -31.54 4.16 -1.69
N PRO A 356 -32.73 4.80 -1.69
CA PRO A 356 -33.97 4.19 -1.23
C PRO A 356 -34.32 2.89 -1.96
N ASP A 357 -33.98 2.78 -3.25
CA ASP A 357 -34.28 1.60 -4.06
C ASP A 357 -33.28 0.45 -3.79
N TYR A 358 -32.12 0.73 -3.20
CA TYR A 358 -31.10 -0.27 -2.83
C TYR A 358 -31.28 -0.85 -1.43
N GLN A 359 -32.15 -0.27 -0.59
CA GLN A 359 -32.38 -0.78 0.78
C GLN A 359 -32.93 -2.22 0.81
N ALA A 360 -33.60 -2.66 -0.27
CA ALA A 360 -34.00 -4.05 -0.43
C ALA A 360 -32.78 -4.98 -0.57
N THR A 361 -31.84 -4.66 -1.46
CA THR A 361 -30.63 -5.46 -1.70
C THR A 361 -29.71 -5.51 -0.49
N LEU A 362 -29.59 -4.42 0.28
CA LEU A 362 -28.87 -4.43 1.56
C LEU A 362 -29.46 -5.43 2.58
N ALA A 363 -30.76 -5.67 2.55
CA ALA A 363 -31.47 -6.61 3.41
C ALA A 363 -31.53 -8.05 2.86
N GLU A 364 -31.08 -8.29 1.63
CA GLU A 364 -30.99 -9.62 0.98
C GLU A 364 -29.65 -10.33 1.25
N SER A 365 -28.71 -9.67 1.93
CA SER A 365 -27.42 -10.23 2.38
C SER A 365 -27.15 -9.81 3.84
N THR A 366 -26.79 -10.78 4.67
CA THR A 366 -26.37 -10.53 6.06
C THR A 366 -25.02 -9.83 6.12
N ALA A 367 -24.11 -10.03 5.16
CA ALA A 367 -22.87 -9.25 5.03
C ALA A 367 -23.15 -7.77 4.72
N LEU A 368 -24.06 -7.48 3.79
CA LEU A 368 -24.48 -6.09 3.49
C LEU A 368 -25.24 -5.44 4.65
N THR A 369 -26.01 -6.22 5.41
CA THR A 369 -26.64 -5.75 6.66
C THR A 369 -25.59 -5.44 7.73
N LYS A 370 -24.59 -6.33 7.92
CA LYS A 370 -23.45 -6.10 8.82
C LYS A 370 -22.63 -4.87 8.41
N LEU A 371 -22.50 -4.56 7.12
CA LEU A 371 -21.84 -3.35 6.61
C LEU A 371 -22.59 -2.06 6.95
N ARG A 372 -23.93 -2.06 6.83
CA ARG A 372 -24.76 -0.86 7.05
C ARG A 372 -24.68 -0.36 8.50
N THR A 373 -24.56 -1.27 9.47
CA THR A 373 -24.59 -0.96 10.91
C THR A 373 -23.42 -0.05 11.39
N PRO A 374 -22.13 -0.37 11.15
CA PRO A 374 -21.01 0.51 11.52
C PRO A 374 -20.97 1.80 10.69
N TYR A 375 -21.51 1.78 9.46
CA TYR A 375 -21.70 2.99 8.67
C TYR A 375 -22.68 3.95 9.35
N ASP A 376 -23.86 3.48 9.77
CA ASP A 376 -24.85 4.30 10.48
C ASP A 376 -24.33 4.77 11.85
N ALA A 377 -23.60 3.91 12.56
CA ALA A 377 -22.96 4.29 13.82
C ALA A 377 -21.93 5.43 13.62
N CYS A 378 -21.10 5.35 12.57
CA CYS A 378 -20.18 6.43 12.19
C CYS A 378 -20.92 7.72 11.81
N VAL A 379 -22.00 7.64 11.02
CA VAL A 379 -22.78 8.81 10.61
C VAL A 379 -23.46 9.48 11.80
N SER A 380 -23.87 8.69 12.80
CA SER A 380 -24.41 9.20 14.07
C SER A 380 -23.33 9.88 14.93
N GLU A 381 -22.19 9.22 15.16
CA GLU A 381 -21.08 9.78 15.96
C GLU A 381 -20.49 11.04 15.31
N SER A 382 -20.32 11.07 13.99
CA SER A 382 -19.84 12.26 13.24
C SER A 382 -20.76 13.49 13.39
N LYS A 383 -22.07 13.26 13.56
CA LYS A 383 -23.08 14.31 13.81
C LYS A 383 -23.16 14.70 15.28
N HIS A 384 -22.89 13.77 16.20
CA HIS A 384 -22.99 13.95 17.65
C HIS A 384 -21.78 13.34 18.39
N PRO A 385 -20.57 13.94 18.32
CA PRO A 385 -19.34 13.27 18.76
C PRO A 385 -19.26 12.99 20.26
N THR A 386 -19.64 11.78 20.67
CA THR A 386 -19.61 11.30 22.05
C THR A 386 -18.19 11.08 22.56
N ILE A 387 -17.19 10.90 21.69
CA ILE A 387 -15.75 10.91 22.02
C ILE A 387 -15.29 12.14 22.83
N SER A 388 -16.01 13.26 22.72
CA SER A 388 -15.77 14.47 23.53
C SER A 388 -16.18 14.33 25.02
N THR A 389 -17.01 13.34 25.34
CA THR A 389 -17.61 13.09 26.66
C THR A 389 -17.36 11.69 27.23
N THR A 390 -17.12 10.71 26.37
CA THR A 390 -16.87 9.30 26.68
C THR A 390 -15.37 9.01 26.57
N ASN A 391 -14.86 8.05 27.35
CA ASN A 391 -13.44 7.71 27.37
C ASN A 391 -13.19 6.33 26.73
N TYR A 392 -13.25 6.28 25.40
CA TYR A 392 -13.08 5.05 24.60
C TYR A 392 -11.68 4.43 24.64
N ILE A 393 -10.65 5.22 24.99
CA ILE A 393 -9.29 4.72 25.17
C ILE A 393 -9.10 4.05 26.54
N GLN A 394 -9.90 4.39 27.56
CA GLN A 394 -9.72 3.84 28.91
C GLN A 394 -9.86 2.32 29.01
N PRO A 395 -10.85 1.64 28.40
CA PRO A 395 -10.94 0.17 28.46
C PRO A 395 -9.69 -0.53 27.90
N LYS A 396 -9.06 0.02 26.86
CA LYS A 396 -7.81 -0.50 26.30
C LYS A 396 -6.63 -0.29 27.24
N VAL A 397 -6.57 0.86 27.92
CA VAL A 397 -5.56 1.12 28.97
C VAL A 397 -5.77 0.23 30.20
N ASP A 398 -7.01 0.09 30.66
CA ASP A 398 -7.37 -0.76 31.80
C ASP A 398 -7.08 -2.24 31.51
N GLU A 399 -7.19 -2.69 30.25
CA GLU A 399 -6.77 -4.02 29.83
C GLU A 399 -5.25 -4.14 29.74
N PHE A 400 -4.55 -3.20 29.10
CA PHE A 400 -3.08 -3.15 29.09
C PHE A 400 -2.46 -3.21 30.50
N MET A 401 -3.07 -2.52 31.47
CA MET A 401 -2.73 -2.55 32.90
C MET A 401 -2.96 -3.91 33.61
N LYS A 402 -3.54 -4.91 32.95
CA LYS A 402 -3.62 -6.31 33.42
C LYS A 402 -2.55 -7.19 32.77
N GLN A 403 -2.06 -6.80 31.59
CA GLN A 403 -1.08 -7.56 30.80
C GLN A 403 0.35 -7.32 31.29
N ILE A 404 0.63 -6.13 31.82
CA ILE A 404 1.77 -5.90 32.71
C ILE A 404 1.28 -5.91 34.15
N THR A 405 1.91 -6.68 35.03
CA THR A 405 1.55 -6.73 36.47
C THR A 405 2.17 -5.60 37.30
N GLU A 406 2.69 -4.59 36.60
CA GLU A 406 3.63 -3.58 37.07
C GLU A 406 3.10 -2.15 36.75
N PRO A 407 3.47 -1.12 37.55
CA PRO A 407 2.98 0.25 37.37
C PRO A 407 3.54 0.93 36.11
N ILE A 408 2.81 1.94 35.58
CA ILE A 408 3.27 2.85 34.50
C ILE A 408 3.64 4.22 35.08
N PRO A 409 4.94 4.53 35.30
CA PRO A 409 5.33 5.77 35.99
C PRO A 409 5.00 7.05 35.22
N LEU A 410 4.84 7.01 33.88
CA LEU A 410 4.42 8.15 33.07
C LEU A 410 3.02 8.70 33.44
N ILE A 411 2.14 7.86 33.97
CA ILE A 411 0.77 8.21 34.38
C ILE A 411 0.48 7.90 35.86
N GLY A 412 1.50 7.45 36.61
CA GLY A 412 1.43 6.99 38.01
C GLY A 412 2.37 7.77 38.94
N ASP A 413 2.98 7.07 39.91
CA ASP A 413 4.03 7.66 40.74
C ASP A 413 5.39 7.60 39.99
N PRO A 414 6.08 8.73 39.77
CA PRO A 414 7.39 8.73 39.10
C PRO A 414 8.53 8.10 39.91
N ASN A 415 8.27 7.64 41.14
CA ASN A 415 9.20 6.88 41.96
C ASN A 415 8.99 5.36 41.85
N ASP A 416 7.90 4.92 41.22
CA ASP A 416 7.66 3.50 40.94
C ASP A 416 8.73 2.96 40.00
N LYS A 417 9.10 1.69 40.20
CA LYS A 417 10.15 1.00 39.45
C LYS A 417 9.63 -0.35 39.01
N PRO A 418 8.93 -0.41 37.87
CA PRO A 418 8.41 -1.67 37.37
C PRO A 418 9.55 -2.65 37.10
N HIS A 419 9.28 -3.96 37.22
CA HIS A 419 10.22 -4.99 36.79
C HIS A 419 9.58 -6.01 35.86
N LEU A 420 9.90 -5.93 34.57
CA LEU A 420 9.26 -6.76 33.54
C LEU A 420 9.81 -8.19 33.57
N THR A 421 8.98 -9.16 33.94
CA THR A 421 9.32 -10.57 33.77
C THR A 421 9.12 -11.01 32.32
N PRO A 422 9.69 -12.16 31.89
CA PRO A 422 9.38 -12.74 30.58
C PRO A 422 7.89 -12.96 30.34
N SER A 423 7.09 -13.17 31.40
CA SER A 423 5.63 -13.33 31.29
C SER A 423 4.93 -12.00 31.01
N ASP A 424 5.36 -10.89 31.61
CA ASP A 424 4.80 -9.55 31.32
C ASP A 424 5.13 -9.15 29.87
N TYR A 425 6.37 -9.39 29.42
CA TYR A 425 6.74 -9.24 28.00
C TYR A 425 5.85 -10.10 27.09
N GLY A 426 5.61 -11.36 27.45
CA GLY A 426 4.75 -12.25 26.67
C GLY A 426 3.32 -11.71 26.55
N SER A 427 2.68 -11.38 27.69
CA SER A 427 1.29 -10.94 27.73
C SER A 427 1.09 -9.58 27.06
N VAL A 428 1.96 -8.60 27.33
CA VAL A 428 1.81 -7.24 26.75
C VAL A 428 2.04 -7.23 25.25
N LEU A 429 3.02 -7.98 24.74
CA LEU A 429 3.27 -8.07 23.29
C LEU A 429 2.18 -8.88 22.59
N GLY A 430 1.64 -9.92 23.24
CA GLY A 430 0.48 -10.66 22.77
C GLY A 430 -0.77 -9.78 22.64
N TYR A 431 -1.09 -9.01 23.68
CA TYR A 431 -2.22 -8.08 23.67
C TYR A 431 -2.07 -6.97 22.62
N LEU A 432 -0.91 -6.31 22.58
CA LEU A 432 -0.65 -5.25 21.60
C LEU A 432 -0.78 -5.78 20.17
N SER A 433 -0.11 -6.89 19.82
CA SER A 433 -0.11 -7.41 18.45
C SER A 433 -1.46 -8.04 18.06
N PHE A 434 -2.04 -8.91 18.89
CA PHE A 434 -3.18 -9.76 18.51
C PHE A 434 -4.56 -9.26 18.95
N VAL A 435 -4.65 -8.27 19.84
CA VAL A 435 -5.93 -7.62 20.21
C VAL A 435 -6.03 -6.21 19.64
N LEU A 436 -4.94 -5.43 19.67
CA LEU A 436 -4.94 -4.05 19.17
C LEU A 436 -4.33 -3.87 17.78
N GLY A 437 -3.61 -4.87 17.23
CA GLY A 437 -2.93 -4.74 15.95
C GLY A 437 -1.71 -3.80 15.95
N VAL A 438 -1.02 -3.69 17.09
CA VAL A 438 0.08 -2.75 17.34
C VAL A 438 1.38 -3.51 17.60
N ASP A 439 2.18 -3.72 16.55
CA ASP A 439 3.50 -4.34 16.71
C ASP A 439 4.50 -3.35 17.33
N THR A 440 5.45 -3.84 18.15
CA THR A 440 6.33 -2.98 18.97
C THR A 440 7.77 -3.50 19.15
N LEU A 441 7.98 -4.56 19.92
CA LEU A 441 9.31 -5.18 20.13
C LEU A 441 9.53 -6.44 19.26
N VAL A 442 8.45 -6.96 18.69
CA VAL A 442 8.35 -8.08 17.76
C VAL A 442 7.20 -7.78 16.80
N SER A 443 7.22 -8.43 15.64
CA SER A 443 6.20 -8.24 14.61
C SER A 443 5.70 -9.60 14.11
N PRO A 444 4.74 -10.25 14.81
CA PRO A 444 4.26 -11.59 14.47
C PRO A 444 3.24 -11.56 13.32
N GLY A 445 3.54 -12.27 12.23
CA GLY A 445 2.77 -12.19 11.00
C GLY A 445 2.60 -13.53 10.27
N VAL A 446 1.77 -13.52 9.24
CA VAL A 446 1.51 -14.66 8.35
C VAL A 446 1.63 -14.23 6.91
N ASP A 447 2.41 -15.00 6.18
CA ASP A 447 3.02 -14.71 4.88
C ASP A 447 3.28 -16.08 4.22
N THR A 448 3.59 -16.13 2.92
CA THR A 448 3.70 -17.42 2.23
C THR A 448 4.95 -18.19 2.66
N ASN A 449 4.96 -19.48 2.34
CA ASN A 449 6.15 -20.29 2.40
C ASN A 449 7.06 -19.95 1.21
N TRP A 450 7.89 -18.89 1.31
CA TRP A 450 8.73 -18.35 0.23
C TRP A 450 9.61 -19.38 -0.51
N LYS A 451 9.87 -20.56 0.10
CA LYS A 451 10.66 -21.64 -0.49
C LYS A 451 9.83 -22.76 -1.13
N ASP A 452 8.55 -22.86 -0.82
CA ASP A 452 7.65 -23.88 -1.37
C ASP A 452 6.16 -23.45 -1.28
N PRO A 453 5.76 -22.33 -1.92
CA PRO A 453 4.41 -21.78 -1.80
C PRO A 453 3.34 -22.69 -2.45
N GLN A 454 3.76 -23.58 -3.35
CA GLN A 454 2.89 -24.51 -4.09
C GLN A 454 3.01 -25.97 -3.61
N GLY A 455 3.75 -26.25 -2.53
CA GLY A 455 4.14 -27.61 -2.13
C GLY A 455 3.02 -28.56 -1.68
N GLY A 456 1.82 -28.06 -1.40
CA GLY A 456 0.67 -28.85 -0.98
C GLY A 456 0.72 -29.36 0.46
N VAL A 457 1.72 -28.95 1.25
CA VAL A 457 1.87 -29.27 2.68
C VAL A 457 1.49 -28.07 3.54
N ASN A 458 2.26 -26.97 3.44
CA ASN A 458 1.85 -25.65 3.92
C ASN A 458 2.20 -24.64 2.83
N GLY A 459 1.21 -23.89 2.34
CA GLY A 459 1.42 -22.79 1.41
C GLY A 459 1.86 -21.50 2.08
N TYR A 460 1.52 -21.35 3.36
CA TYR A 460 1.87 -20.23 4.22
C TYR A 460 2.66 -20.70 5.44
N GLN A 461 3.26 -19.73 6.11
CA GLN A 461 4.29 -19.92 7.12
C GLN A 461 4.12 -18.86 8.23
N LEU A 462 4.45 -19.21 9.47
CA LEU A 462 4.41 -18.29 10.61
C LEU A 462 5.74 -17.53 10.71
N PHE A 463 5.66 -16.20 10.86
CA PHE A 463 6.81 -15.30 10.93
C PHE A 463 6.86 -14.53 12.26
N ILE A 464 8.09 -14.17 12.67
CA ILE A 464 8.38 -13.11 13.65
C ILE A 464 9.43 -12.21 13.00
N ASP A 465 9.02 -11.03 12.55
CA ASP A 465 9.96 -10.01 12.06
C ASP A 465 10.53 -9.17 13.23
N GLU A 466 11.58 -8.40 12.91
CA GLU A 466 12.29 -7.47 13.80
C GLU A 466 11.35 -6.49 14.55
N PRO A 467 11.81 -5.82 15.63
CA PRO A 467 11.03 -4.81 16.32
C PRO A 467 10.48 -3.70 15.40
N SER A 468 9.39 -3.07 15.84
CA SER A 468 8.57 -2.16 15.05
C SER A 468 8.56 -0.73 15.61
N PRO A 469 9.54 0.13 15.29
CA PRO A 469 9.47 1.58 15.57
C PRO A 469 8.27 2.28 14.91
N TYR A 470 7.87 3.46 15.43
CA TYR A 470 6.70 4.18 14.94
C TYR A 470 6.94 4.90 13.59
N LYS A 471 8.16 5.36 13.33
CA LYS A 471 8.66 5.89 12.04
C LYS A 471 9.66 4.93 11.38
N THR A 472 10.10 5.22 10.16
CA THR A 472 11.09 4.40 9.42
C THR A 472 12.48 4.49 10.04
N HIS A 473 13.40 3.60 9.64
CA HIS A 473 14.82 3.63 10.05
C HIS A 473 15.45 5.02 9.87
N THR A 474 15.33 5.59 8.66
CA THR A 474 15.92 6.86 8.23
C THR A 474 15.53 8.06 9.10
N PHE A 475 14.36 8.01 9.76
CA PHE A 475 13.92 9.05 10.69
C PHE A 475 14.82 9.17 11.95
N TYR A 476 15.44 8.07 12.38
CA TYR A 476 16.21 7.98 13.63
C TYR A 476 17.74 8.11 13.42
N GLU A 477 18.19 8.21 12.17
CA GLU A 477 19.60 8.44 11.82
C GLU A 477 20.07 9.82 12.32
N ASP A 478 21.33 9.93 12.72
CA ASP A 478 21.83 11.03 13.59
C ASP A 478 21.45 12.45 13.15
N ASP A 479 21.72 12.83 11.90
CA ASP A 479 21.41 14.17 11.38
C ASP A 479 19.88 14.42 11.31
N ASN A 480 19.12 13.39 10.97
CA ASN A 480 17.66 13.45 10.86
C ASN A 480 17.02 13.54 12.26
N TRP A 481 17.41 12.67 13.19
CA TRP A 481 16.92 12.61 14.55
C TRP A 481 17.08 13.94 15.30
N VAL A 482 18.26 14.56 15.20
CA VAL A 482 18.54 15.87 15.83
C VAL A 482 17.57 16.95 15.33
N SER A 483 17.14 16.88 14.05
CA SER A 483 16.16 17.81 13.48
C SER A 483 14.71 17.46 13.81
N GLN A 484 14.35 16.17 13.87
CA GLN A 484 12.95 15.71 13.97
C GLN A 484 12.47 15.41 15.39
N LYS A 485 13.35 14.97 16.32
CA LYS A 485 12.98 14.64 17.72
C LYS A 485 12.14 15.74 18.39
N PRO A 486 12.44 17.05 18.26
CA PRO A 486 11.63 18.10 18.88
C PRO A 486 10.18 18.14 18.37
N SER A 487 9.95 17.78 17.11
CA SER A 487 8.60 17.69 16.52
C SER A 487 7.87 16.44 17.02
N TYR A 488 8.55 15.29 17.04
CA TYR A 488 7.96 14.02 17.48
C TYR A 488 7.63 14.04 18.98
N LYS A 489 8.56 14.51 19.83
CA LYS A 489 8.33 14.73 21.26
C LYS A 489 7.11 15.61 21.53
N LYS A 490 6.92 16.69 20.76
CA LYS A 490 5.75 17.56 20.88
C LYS A 490 4.44 16.83 20.56
N GLN A 491 4.43 15.95 19.57
CA GLN A 491 3.24 15.16 19.22
C GLN A 491 2.90 14.12 20.29
N VAL A 492 3.88 13.37 20.78
CA VAL A 492 3.70 12.43 21.91
C VAL A 492 3.22 13.17 23.16
N LYS A 493 3.82 14.34 23.47
CA LYS A 493 3.40 15.19 24.58
C LYS A 493 1.94 15.64 24.45
N ASN A 494 1.54 16.17 23.30
CA ASN A 494 0.15 16.60 23.06
C ASN A 494 -0.86 15.45 23.32
N LEU A 495 -0.49 14.23 22.91
CA LEU A 495 -1.31 13.03 23.06
C LEU A 495 -1.42 12.59 24.53
N VAL A 496 -0.30 12.54 25.25
CA VAL A 496 -0.26 12.23 26.68
C VAL A 496 -1.01 13.28 27.50
N ASP A 497 -0.86 14.57 27.17
CA ASP A 497 -1.61 15.68 27.78
C ASP A 497 -3.13 15.53 27.59
N ALA A 498 -3.56 15.16 26.37
CA ALA A 498 -4.97 14.99 26.05
C ALA A 498 -5.58 13.75 26.73
N TYR A 499 -4.86 12.62 26.72
CA TYR A 499 -5.27 11.41 27.44
C TYR A 499 -5.38 11.68 28.96
N ALA A 500 -4.35 12.26 29.58
CA ALA A 500 -4.36 12.54 31.02
C ALA A 500 -5.51 13.47 31.41
N LYS A 501 -5.84 14.47 30.57
CA LYS A 501 -7.00 15.34 30.75
C LYS A 501 -8.34 14.58 30.68
N GLN A 502 -8.48 13.62 29.76
CA GLN A 502 -9.68 12.79 29.60
C GLN A 502 -9.84 11.79 30.77
N ALA A 503 -8.76 11.11 31.14
CA ALA A 503 -8.67 10.18 32.26
C ALA A 503 -8.66 10.86 33.64
N LYS A 504 -8.50 12.19 33.69
CA LYS A 504 -8.40 13.03 34.91
C LYS A 504 -7.18 12.70 35.77
N ILE A 505 -6.11 12.25 35.13
CA ILE A 505 -4.81 11.94 35.72
C ILE A 505 -3.99 13.23 35.86
N THR A 506 -3.24 13.36 36.96
CA THR A 506 -2.22 14.42 37.12
C THR A 506 -0.87 13.86 36.74
N LEU A 507 -0.31 14.32 35.61
CA LEU A 507 0.98 13.85 35.12
C LEU A 507 2.14 14.23 36.07
N PRO A 508 3.18 13.37 36.19
CA PRO A 508 4.38 13.69 36.96
C PRO A 508 5.06 14.99 36.53
N VAL A 509 5.71 15.68 37.46
CA VAL A 509 6.43 16.96 37.23
C VAL A 509 7.54 16.86 36.15
N LYS A 510 7.96 15.64 35.80
CA LYS A 510 9.02 15.32 34.82
C LYS A 510 8.56 14.32 33.74
N TYR A 511 7.27 14.20 33.46
CA TYR A 511 6.75 13.30 32.42
C TYR A 511 7.35 13.57 31.02
N GLU A 512 7.72 14.82 30.72
CA GLU A 512 8.43 15.16 29.48
C GLU A 512 9.84 14.57 29.40
N ASP A 513 10.50 14.26 30.52
CA ASP A 513 11.78 13.55 30.53
C ASP A 513 11.56 12.08 30.19
N MET A 514 10.55 11.44 30.80
CA MET A 514 10.16 10.05 30.51
C MET A 514 9.74 9.83 29.04
N ILE A 515 9.13 10.84 28.41
CA ILE A 515 8.87 10.84 26.97
C ILE A 515 10.19 10.95 26.17
N ASP A 516 11.19 11.69 26.65
CA ASP A 516 12.51 11.78 26.01
C ASP A 516 13.25 10.43 26.06
N ASP A 517 13.22 9.76 27.22
CA ASP A 517 13.83 8.46 27.46
C ASP A 517 13.18 7.36 26.60
N ALA A 518 11.85 7.34 26.52
CA ALA A 518 11.11 6.40 25.67
C ALA A 518 11.38 6.63 24.17
N LEU A 519 11.64 7.88 23.76
CA LEU A 519 11.97 8.23 22.37
C LEU A 519 13.43 7.89 22.00
N GLU A 520 14.40 8.03 22.90
CA GLU A 520 15.75 7.49 22.64
C GLU A 520 15.76 5.95 22.69
N LEU A 521 14.93 5.31 23.52
CA LEU A 521 14.75 3.85 23.47
C LEU A 521 14.22 3.41 22.10
N GLU A 522 13.20 4.08 21.55
CA GLU A 522 12.69 3.78 20.20
C GLU A 522 13.77 3.99 19.11
N ARG A 523 14.61 5.03 19.24
CA ARG A 523 15.77 5.22 18.35
C ARG A 523 16.82 4.11 18.48
N THR A 524 17.17 3.69 19.70
CA THR A 524 18.08 2.56 19.91
C THR A 524 17.51 1.27 19.30
N ILE A 525 16.20 1.05 19.42
CA ILE A 525 15.51 -0.06 18.76
C ILE A 525 15.66 0.04 17.23
N ALA A 526 15.38 1.21 16.64
CA ALA A 526 15.45 1.42 15.20
C ALA A 526 16.87 1.31 14.60
N ILE A 527 17.91 1.78 15.29
CA ILE A 527 19.27 1.84 14.75
C ILE A 527 20.11 0.60 15.10
N ASP A 528 20.04 0.09 16.33
CA ASP A 528 20.85 -1.07 16.74
C ASP A 528 20.16 -2.40 16.39
N PHE A 529 18.82 -2.47 16.53
CA PHE A 529 18.07 -3.73 16.54
C PHE A 529 17.10 -3.94 15.36
N SER A 530 16.94 -2.97 14.48
CA SER A 530 16.31 -3.09 13.15
C SER A 530 17.36 -3.05 12.04
N ARG A 531 17.05 -3.55 10.84
CA ARG A 531 17.84 -3.31 9.62
C ARG A 531 17.42 -2.00 8.95
N ASN A 532 18.30 -1.42 8.13
CA ASN A 532 17.94 -0.31 7.24
C ASN A 532 17.16 -0.82 6.01
N ASP A 533 16.44 0.07 5.33
CA ASP A 533 15.59 -0.24 4.17
C ASP A 533 16.33 -1.07 3.09
N THR A 534 17.61 -0.77 2.79
CA THR A 534 18.41 -1.50 1.79
C THR A 534 18.76 -2.92 2.23
N GLU A 535 19.05 -3.14 3.52
CA GLU A 535 19.31 -4.49 4.06
C GLU A 535 18.02 -5.32 4.26
N ARG A 536 16.84 -4.67 4.35
CA ARG A 536 15.52 -5.33 4.46
C ARG A 536 14.92 -5.79 3.14
N ARG A 537 15.36 -5.23 2.01
CA ARG A 537 15.00 -5.75 0.68
C ARG A 537 15.64 -7.09 0.33
N LEU A 538 16.67 -7.52 1.05
CA LEU A 538 17.31 -8.82 0.83
C LEU A 538 16.51 -9.91 1.56
N PHE A 539 15.76 -10.72 0.83
CA PHE A 539 14.86 -11.74 1.41
C PHE A 539 15.61 -13.01 1.85
N GLU A 540 16.63 -13.46 1.10
CA GLU A 540 17.38 -14.69 1.44
C GLU A 540 17.97 -14.68 2.87
N PRO A 541 18.61 -13.58 3.35
CA PRO A 541 19.11 -13.51 4.73
C PRO A 541 18.03 -13.45 5.81
N GLN A 542 16.75 -13.26 5.46
CA GLN A 542 15.63 -13.23 6.39
C GLN A 542 14.97 -14.60 6.57
N TRP A 543 15.14 -15.53 5.61
CA TRP A 543 14.59 -16.88 5.70
C TRP A 543 15.39 -17.75 6.70
N ASN A 544 15.11 -17.59 8.00
CA ASN A 544 15.72 -18.35 9.09
C ASN A 544 14.69 -19.25 9.83
N PRO A 545 14.42 -20.47 9.33
CA PRO A 545 13.63 -21.48 10.04
C PRO A 545 14.18 -21.75 11.44
N THR A 546 13.35 -21.46 12.45
CA THR A 546 13.71 -21.46 13.86
C THR A 546 12.68 -22.29 14.64
N LYS A 547 13.14 -23.23 15.48
CA LYS A 547 12.23 -23.96 16.37
C LYS A 547 11.77 -23.05 17.49
N PHE A 548 10.52 -23.23 17.92
CA PHE A 548 9.92 -22.47 19.03
C PHE A 548 10.80 -22.43 20.31
N GLY A 549 11.52 -23.51 20.61
CA GLY A 549 12.42 -23.60 21.76
C GLY A 549 13.76 -22.84 21.64
N ASP A 550 14.11 -22.34 20.45
CA ASP A 550 15.36 -21.58 20.19
C ASP A 550 15.17 -20.04 20.24
N LEU A 551 13.92 -19.60 20.45
CA LEU A 551 13.55 -18.19 20.59
C LEU A 551 14.15 -17.55 21.87
N PRO A 552 14.40 -16.22 21.89
CA PRO A 552 15.06 -15.56 23.03
C PRO A 552 14.33 -15.74 24.38
N PRO A 553 14.97 -16.28 25.44
CA PRO A 553 14.32 -16.62 26.71
C PRO A 553 14.11 -15.41 27.66
N SER A 554 14.18 -14.18 27.13
CA SER A 554 13.75 -12.97 27.85
C SER A 554 12.25 -12.69 27.69
N VAL A 555 11.57 -13.41 26.80
CA VAL A 555 10.11 -13.39 26.61
C VAL A 555 9.59 -14.79 26.86
N ASP A 556 8.47 -14.92 27.58
CA ASP A 556 7.69 -16.15 27.58
C ASP A 556 6.80 -16.16 26.35
N TRP A 557 7.36 -16.70 25.26
CA TRP A 557 6.63 -16.84 24.00
C TRP A 557 5.37 -17.70 24.16
N SER A 558 5.32 -18.63 25.12
CA SER A 558 4.09 -19.43 25.32
C SER A 558 2.92 -18.56 25.79
N VAL A 559 3.18 -17.55 26.62
CA VAL A 559 2.19 -16.54 27.04
C VAL A 559 1.81 -15.63 25.87
N LEU A 560 2.78 -15.19 25.05
CA LEU A 560 2.51 -14.37 23.86
C LEU A 560 1.51 -15.05 22.92
N TRP A 561 1.69 -16.35 22.65
CA TRP A 561 0.78 -17.08 21.76
C TRP A 561 -0.58 -17.40 22.40
N LEU A 562 -0.76 -17.38 23.73
CA LEU A 562 -2.10 -17.51 24.34
C LEU A 562 -3.10 -16.45 23.87
N THR A 563 -2.59 -15.27 23.48
CA THR A 563 -3.41 -14.17 22.95
C THR A 563 -3.55 -14.21 21.43
N ALA A 564 -2.75 -15.04 20.75
CA ALA A 564 -2.73 -15.15 19.30
C ALA A 564 -3.87 -16.02 18.76
N PRO A 565 -4.29 -15.82 17.49
CA PRO A 565 -5.18 -16.73 16.81
C PRO A 565 -4.72 -18.19 16.93
N SER A 566 -5.64 -19.11 17.20
CA SER A 566 -5.30 -20.49 17.57
C SER A 566 -4.57 -21.26 16.47
N GLN A 567 -4.61 -20.79 15.21
CA GLN A 567 -3.78 -21.26 14.10
C GLN A 567 -2.28 -21.19 14.43
N ALA A 568 -1.81 -20.10 15.04
CA ALA A 568 -0.41 -19.97 15.47
C ALA A 568 -0.08 -20.91 16.64
N ASN A 569 -1.01 -21.06 17.58
CA ASN A 569 -0.87 -22.00 18.69
C ASN A 569 -0.75 -23.45 18.20
N ASP A 570 -1.58 -23.86 17.24
CA ASP A 570 -1.57 -25.22 16.70
C ASP A 570 -0.37 -25.47 15.80
N TRP A 571 0.05 -24.47 15.01
CA TRP A 571 1.32 -24.50 14.27
C TRP A 571 2.52 -24.79 15.17
N ILE A 572 2.57 -24.19 16.36
CA ILE A 572 3.63 -24.40 17.37
C ILE A 572 3.50 -25.77 18.04
N LYS A 573 2.29 -26.23 18.39
CA LYS A 573 2.05 -27.56 18.98
C LYS A 573 2.45 -28.69 18.02
N ASP A 574 2.26 -28.51 16.72
CA ASP A 574 2.70 -29.43 15.66
C ASP A 574 4.24 -29.51 15.53
N GLY A 575 4.99 -28.62 16.18
CA GLY A 575 6.46 -28.58 16.11
C GLY A 575 7.02 -28.05 14.77
N LYS A 576 6.17 -27.36 13.99
CA LYS A 576 6.56 -26.65 12.77
C LYS A 576 7.53 -25.50 13.12
N ASP A 577 8.36 -25.12 12.16
CA ASP A 577 9.28 -24.01 12.32
C ASP A 577 8.57 -22.66 12.20
N ILE A 578 9.14 -21.63 12.81
CA ILE A 578 8.78 -20.23 12.63
C ILE A 578 9.92 -19.58 11.84
N ILE A 579 9.63 -18.69 10.89
CA ILE A 579 10.66 -17.86 10.27
C ILE A 579 10.89 -16.67 11.18
N LEU A 580 12.11 -16.53 11.70
CA LEU A 580 12.53 -15.39 12.50
C LEU A 580 13.41 -14.53 11.62
N ASN A 581 12.94 -13.37 11.13
CA ASN A 581 13.65 -12.62 10.08
C ASN A 581 15.09 -12.28 10.50
N GLU A 582 15.27 -11.73 11.70
CA GLU A 582 16.57 -11.26 12.20
C GLU A 582 17.00 -11.97 13.50
N PRO A 583 17.37 -13.26 13.48
CA PRO A 583 17.59 -14.05 14.71
C PRO A 583 18.74 -13.50 15.57
N VAL A 584 19.70 -12.81 14.97
CA VAL A 584 20.80 -12.13 15.68
C VAL A 584 20.32 -10.82 16.32
N LYS A 585 19.59 -9.96 15.59
CA LYS A 585 19.12 -8.68 16.13
C LYS A 585 18.01 -8.86 17.16
N THR A 586 17.04 -9.75 16.93
CA THR A 586 15.98 -10.05 17.91
C THR A 586 16.56 -10.63 19.20
N ARG A 587 17.60 -11.46 19.15
CA ARG A 587 18.32 -11.89 20.36
C ARG A 587 19.08 -10.73 21.02
N ALA A 588 19.78 -9.90 20.25
CA ALA A 588 20.52 -8.74 20.76
C ALA A 588 19.60 -7.70 21.44
N LEU A 589 18.40 -7.47 20.90
CA LEU A 589 17.34 -6.65 21.51
C LEU A 589 16.95 -7.20 22.88
N PHE A 590 16.60 -8.49 22.95
CA PHE A 590 16.12 -9.11 24.19
C PHE A 590 17.22 -9.38 25.22
N ASP A 591 18.49 -9.39 24.82
CA ASP A 591 19.65 -9.30 25.72
C ASP A 591 19.90 -7.85 26.18
N PHE A 592 19.72 -6.84 25.31
CA PHE A 592 19.82 -5.42 25.65
C PHE A 592 18.76 -5.00 26.66
N LEU A 593 17.49 -5.28 26.39
CA LEU A 593 16.37 -4.93 27.27
C LEU A 593 16.60 -5.47 28.68
N LYS A 594 16.93 -6.76 28.77
CA LYS A 594 17.19 -7.48 30.03
C LYS A 594 18.43 -7.03 30.81
N ALA A 595 19.44 -6.44 30.16
CA ALA A 595 20.75 -6.18 30.77
C ALA A 595 21.16 -4.70 30.81
N LYS A 596 20.44 -3.81 30.11
CA LYS A 596 20.84 -2.41 29.90
C LYS A 596 19.67 -1.41 29.87
N ALA A 597 18.46 -1.81 29.46
CA ALA A 597 17.32 -0.91 29.52
C ALA A 597 16.86 -0.72 30.97
N ASP A 598 16.17 0.39 31.22
CA ASP A 598 15.37 0.59 32.43
C ASP A 598 13.94 0.14 32.13
N ASP A 599 13.42 -0.84 32.87
CA ASP A 599 12.05 -1.34 32.73
C ASP A 599 11.02 -0.20 32.84
N THR A 600 11.32 0.86 33.61
CA THR A 600 10.55 2.12 33.66
C THR A 600 10.36 2.71 32.26
N THR A 601 11.43 2.75 31.47
CA THR A 601 11.44 3.31 30.11
C THR A 601 10.75 2.38 29.13
N VAL A 602 10.92 1.06 29.28
CA VAL A 602 10.25 0.05 28.43
C VAL A 602 8.72 0.09 28.62
N VAL A 603 8.24 0.12 29.87
CA VAL A 603 6.81 0.23 30.18
C VAL A 603 6.23 1.54 29.62
N ASN A 604 6.91 2.66 29.83
CA ASN A 604 6.48 3.96 29.30
C ASN A 604 6.47 3.98 27.76
N TYR A 605 7.44 3.35 27.09
CA TYR A 605 7.47 3.18 25.63
C TYR A 605 6.27 2.37 25.12
N LEU A 606 6.02 1.18 25.69
CA LEU A 606 4.90 0.32 25.26
C LEU A 606 3.53 1.02 25.45
N PHE A 607 3.38 1.78 26.54
CA PHE A 607 2.18 2.58 26.78
C PHE A 607 2.03 3.76 25.79
N ILE A 608 3.13 4.47 25.47
CA ILE A 608 3.15 5.50 24.42
C ILE A 608 2.75 4.90 23.07
N ARG A 609 3.17 3.67 22.75
CA ARG A 609 2.79 2.97 21.52
C ARG A 609 1.32 2.58 21.46
N LEU A 610 0.73 2.14 22.57
CA LEU A 610 -0.73 1.96 22.69
C LEU A 610 -1.47 3.28 22.39
N LEU A 611 -1.04 4.39 23.00
CA LEU A 611 -1.68 5.69 22.76
C LEU A 611 -1.52 6.17 21.32
N LEU A 612 -0.32 6.05 20.72
CA LEU A 612 -0.05 6.51 19.35
C LEU A 612 -0.94 5.80 18.32
N ALA A 613 -1.04 4.47 18.40
CA ALA A 613 -1.89 3.68 17.51
C ALA A 613 -3.39 3.99 17.68
N ASN A 614 -3.82 4.28 18.91
CA ASN A 614 -5.21 4.59 19.24
C ASN A 614 -5.47 6.11 19.34
N SER A 615 -4.63 6.95 18.72
CA SER A 615 -4.64 8.41 18.93
C SER A 615 -5.93 9.10 18.46
N GLY A 616 -6.68 8.49 17.53
CA GLY A 616 -8.02 8.91 17.13
C GLY A 616 -9.12 8.71 18.19
N LEU A 617 -8.86 7.93 19.26
CA LEU A 617 -9.78 7.76 20.40
C LEU A 617 -9.59 8.82 21.50
N VAL A 618 -8.64 9.75 21.32
CA VAL A 618 -8.28 10.78 22.31
C VAL A 618 -8.82 12.15 21.85
N PRO A 619 -9.54 12.91 22.70
CA PRO A 619 -10.19 14.17 22.32
C PRO A 619 -9.20 15.34 22.29
N CYS A 620 -8.55 15.49 21.14
CA CYS A 620 -7.47 16.45 20.91
C CYS A 620 -7.97 17.87 20.58
N SER A 621 -7.15 18.88 20.86
CA SER A 621 -7.45 20.27 20.43
C SER A 621 -7.34 20.37 18.91
N ASN A 622 -8.33 21.01 18.26
CA ASN A 622 -8.48 21.04 16.81
C ASN A 622 -8.55 19.63 16.17
N GLY A 623 -9.05 18.62 16.91
CA GLY A 623 -9.28 17.26 16.42
C GLY A 623 -8.03 16.39 16.25
N LYS A 624 -6.81 16.90 16.53
CA LYS A 624 -5.55 16.19 16.22
C LYS A 624 -4.49 16.34 17.31
N CYS A 625 -3.96 15.22 17.83
CA CYS A 625 -2.83 15.22 18.77
C CYS A 625 -1.49 14.98 18.05
N VAL A 626 -1.52 14.10 17.04
CA VAL A 626 -0.40 13.62 16.22
C VAL A 626 -0.76 13.88 14.77
N ALA A 627 0.21 14.28 13.95
CA ALA A 627 0.06 14.22 12.49
C ALA A 627 0.51 12.82 12.07
N THR A 628 -0.45 11.92 11.82
CA THR A 628 -0.16 10.57 11.30
C THR A 628 0.45 10.68 9.90
N MET A 629 1.15 9.64 9.42
CA MET A 629 1.67 9.68 8.05
C MET A 629 0.56 9.92 7.04
N ARG A 630 -0.59 9.27 7.25
CA ARG A 630 -1.87 9.39 6.50
C ARG A 630 -2.40 10.83 6.32
N GLU A 631 -1.88 11.81 7.07
CA GLU A 631 -2.21 13.23 6.90
C GLU A 631 -1.15 14.06 6.16
N LEU A 632 0.12 13.65 6.20
CA LEU A 632 1.26 14.37 5.62
C LEU A 632 1.75 13.76 4.30
N ALA A 633 1.43 12.49 4.07
CA ALA A 633 1.54 11.78 2.81
C ALA A 633 0.27 10.92 2.58
N ILE A 634 -0.04 10.83 1.30
CA ILE A 634 -0.60 9.70 0.53
C ILE A 634 -1.05 8.42 1.31
N LYS A 635 -2.17 7.84 0.88
CA LYS A 635 -3.01 6.90 1.66
C LYS A 635 -2.71 5.41 1.38
N GLU A 636 -1.45 5.09 1.10
CA GLU A 636 -1.02 3.84 0.46
C GLU A 636 -0.56 2.74 1.43
N VAL A 637 -1.23 1.59 1.31
CA VAL A 637 -0.71 0.21 1.49
C VAL A 637 -0.17 -0.21 2.88
N PRO A 638 -0.88 -1.11 3.58
CA PRO A 638 -0.27 -2.00 4.57
C PRO A 638 0.29 -3.27 3.89
N GLN A 639 1.61 -3.42 3.81
CA GLN A 639 2.32 -4.74 3.81
C GLN A 639 3.86 -4.64 3.74
N MET A 640 4.43 -3.65 3.06
CA MET A 640 5.88 -3.64 2.76
C MET A 640 6.81 -3.14 3.89
N PHE A 641 8.05 -3.63 3.84
CA PHE A 641 8.89 -3.89 5.01
C PHE A 641 9.74 -2.70 5.51
N GLY A 642 9.11 -1.58 5.87
CA GLY A 642 9.84 -0.50 6.56
C GLY A 642 9.06 0.70 7.11
N ARG A 643 7.75 0.83 6.87
CA ARG A 643 6.98 2.09 7.07
C ARG A 643 5.85 1.93 8.09
N GLU A 644 5.32 3.06 8.59
CA GLU A 644 4.44 3.22 9.78
C GLU A 644 3.59 1.97 10.07
N ARG A 645 4.13 1.09 10.94
CA ARG A 645 3.88 -0.35 10.83
C ARG A 645 2.51 -0.77 11.34
N LEU A 646 1.63 -1.11 10.39
CA LEU A 646 0.61 -2.12 10.61
C LEU A 646 1.25 -3.53 10.43
N PRO A 647 0.83 -4.55 11.19
CA PRO A 647 1.48 -5.88 11.17
C PRO A 647 1.47 -6.54 9.79
N ARG A 648 2.43 -7.45 9.51
CA ARG A 648 2.42 -8.20 8.24
C ARG A 648 1.26 -9.18 8.19
N ARG A 649 0.19 -8.74 7.54
CA ARG A 649 -1.14 -9.34 7.53
C ARG A 649 -1.61 -9.48 6.09
N GLY A 650 -1.36 -10.66 5.52
CA GLY A 650 -1.60 -11.00 4.11
C GLY A 650 -3.07 -11.25 3.74
N GLY A 651 -4.02 -10.58 4.39
CA GLY A 651 -5.45 -10.84 4.21
C GLY A 651 -6.40 -9.66 4.41
N TYR A 652 -6.29 -8.84 5.45
CA TYR A 652 -7.30 -7.79 5.71
C TYR A 652 -6.72 -6.49 6.31
N PRO A 653 -7.08 -5.31 5.79
CA PRO A 653 -6.58 -4.04 6.29
C PRO A 653 -7.34 -3.64 7.56
N LEU A 654 -6.60 -3.39 8.64
CA LEU A 654 -7.17 -2.98 9.91
C LEU A 654 -7.88 -1.61 9.77
N PRO A 655 -9.04 -1.38 10.41
CA PRO A 655 -9.73 -0.11 10.33
C PRO A 655 -8.88 1.00 10.95
N SER A 656 -8.71 2.09 10.22
CA SER A 656 -7.94 3.24 10.69
C SER A 656 -8.79 4.10 11.61
N PHE A 657 -8.35 4.30 12.86
CA PHE A 657 -8.89 5.30 13.78
C PHE A 657 -8.52 6.73 13.34
N ALA A 658 -8.93 7.12 12.14
CA ALA A 658 -8.87 8.49 11.67
C ALA A 658 -9.85 9.35 12.49
N PRO A 659 -9.51 10.61 12.83
CA PRO A 659 -10.45 11.51 13.49
C PRO A 659 -11.72 11.69 12.64
N LEU A 660 -12.89 11.44 13.25
CA LEU A 660 -14.17 11.65 12.58
C LEU A 660 -14.34 13.11 12.21
N LYS A 661 -14.69 13.37 10.95
CA LYS A 661 -15.04 14.69 10.45
C LYS A 661 -16.38 15.12 11.05
N ASN A 662 -16.51 16.39 11.40
CA ASN A 662 -17.79 16.92 11.87
C ASN A 662 -18.74 17.21 10.69
N SER A 663 -20.02 17.47 10.97
CA SER A 663 -21.05 17.69 9.95
C SER A 663 -20.91 18.99 9.13
N GLU A 664 -19.97 19.88 9.44
CA GLU A 664 -19.57 21.00 8.57
C GLU A 664 -18.42 20.63 7.61
N GLU A 665 -17.61 19.62 7.97
CA GLU A 665 -16.48 19.09 7.19
C GLU A 665 -16.86 17.89 6.29
N ASP A 666 -17.91 17.16 6.68
CA ASP A 666 -18.50 16.04 5.93
C ASP A 666 -20.02 15.96 6.17
N PRO A 667 -20.82 16.82 5.51
CA PRO A 667 -22.27 16.87 5.70
C PRO A 667 -22.99 15.62 5.17
N ASP A 668 -22.39 14.94 4.18
CA ASP A 668 -23.00 13.81 3.46
C ASP A 668 -22.60 12.43 4.01
N GLY A 669 -21.56 12.35 4.84
CA GLY A 669 -21.11 11.10 5.50
C GLY A 669 -20.06 10.30 4.70
N VAL A 670 -19.37 10.94 3.76
CA VAL A 670 -18.39 10.31 2.85
C VAL A 670 -17.24 9.63 3.61
N SER A 671 -16.77 10.21 4.72
CA SER A 671 -15.76 9.60 5.60
C SER A 671 -16.26 8.35 6.33
N CYS A 672 -17.57 8.14 6.45
CA CYS A 672 -18.11 6.90 6.97
C CYS A 672 -18.11 5.76 5.95
N ALA A 673 -18.00 6.06 4.65
CA ALA A 673 -17.63 5.05 3.66
C ALA A 673 -16.13 4.66 3.75
N ASP A 674 -15.23 5.59 4.10
CA ASP A 674 -13.82 5.27 4.43
C ASP A 674 -13.72 4.43 5.71
N ALA A 675 -14.48 4.78 6.76
CA ALA A 675 -14.51 4.07 8.03
C ALA A 675 -14.82 2.57 7.94
N ILE A 676 -15.77 2.18 7.08
CA ILE A 676 -16.18 0.78 6.91
C ILE A 676 -15.30 0.00 5.93
N SER A 677 -14.19 0.57 5.42
CA SER A 677 -13.36 -0.10 4.42
C SER A 677 -12.82 -1.46 4.89
N ALA A 678 -12.61 -1.67 6.19
CA ALA A 678 -12.16 -2.98 6.67
C ALA A 678 -13.19 -4.12 6.46
N MET A 679 -14.46 -3.81 6.14
CA MET A 679 -15.47 -4.78 5.67
C MET A 679 -15.46 -4.92 4.15
N ALA A 680 -14.56 -5.77 3.68
CA ALA A 680 -13.94 -5.72 2.37
C ALA A 680 -14.87 -5.85 1.15
N ASP A 681 -15.39 -7.04 0.96
CA ASP A 681 -16.26 -7.47 -0.13
C ASP A 681 -17.61 -6.77 -0.04
N ALA A 682 -18.14 -6.69 1.18
CA ALA A 682 -19.44 -6.10 1.45
C ALA A 682 -19.46 -4.62 1.02
N GLN A 683 -18.43 -3.84 1.38
CA GLN A 683 -18.29 -2.45 0.94
C GLN A 683 -18.39 -2.32 -0.57
N GLY A 684 -17.63 -3.13 -1.30
CA GLY A 684 -17.49 -2.93 -2.73
C GLY A 684 -18.46 -3.73 -3.61
N ARG A 685 -19.21 -4.69 -3.06
CA ARG A 685 -20.49 -5.12 -3.65
C ARG A 685 -21.41 -3.92 -3.86
N VAL A 686 -21.51 -3.03 -2.88
CA VAL A 686 -22.27 -1.77 -3.01
C VAL A 686 -21.67 -0.84 -4.06
N TYR A 687 -20.34 -0.80 -4.20
CA TYR A 687 -19.69 -0.04 -5.28
C TYR A 687 -20.01 -0.64 -6.68
N VAL A 688 -19.92 -1.95 -6.84
CA VAL A 688 -20.17 -2.64 -8.12
C VAL A 688 -21.64 -2.53 -8.54
N ASP A 689 -22.58 -2.63 -7.60
CA ASP A 689 -24.01 -2.36 -7.85
C ASP A 689 -24.30 -0.85 -8.11
N ALA A 690 -23.32 0.04 -7.92
CA ALA A 690 -23.42 1.47 -8.27
C ALA A 690 -22.82 1.81 -9.65
N LYS A 691 -21.63 1.28 -9.99
CA LYS A 691 -20.94 1.58 -11.27
C LYS A 691 -21.22 0.57 -12.39
N TYR A 692 -21.34 -0.72 -12.07
CA TYR A 692 -21.51 -1.81 -13.05
C TYR A 692 -22.80 -2.60 -12.76
N PRO A 693 -23.98 -1.95 -12.89
CA PRO A 693 -25.25 -2.55 -12.49
C PRO A 693 -25.73 -3.67 -13.43
N THR A 694 -25.18 -3.81 -14.64
CA THR A 694 -25.56 -4.89 -15.57
C THR A 694 -24.39 -5.80 -15.95
N GLU A 695 -24.72 -7.04 -16.29
CA GLU A 695 -23.75 -8.05 -16.75
C GLU A 695 -23.00 -7.64 -18.02
N ASN A 696 -23.60 -6.77 -18.85
CA ASN A 696 -22.94 -6.20 -20.01
C ASN A 696 -21.81 -5.25 -19.61
N ASP A 697 -22.03 -4.39 -18.60
CA ASP A 697 -21.02 -3.46 -18.11
C ASP A 697 -19.86 -4.24 -17.50
N ARG A 698 -20.20 -5.20 -16.63
CA ARG A 698 -19.31 -6.17 -15.97
C ARG A 698 -18.43 -6.94 -16.97
N THR A 699 -19.02 -7.45 -18.05
CA THR A 699 -18.28 -8.17 -19.12
C THR A 699 -17.42 -7.22 -19.95
N THR A 700 -17.99 -6.09 -20.39
CA THR A 700 -17.33 -5.12 -21.28
C THR A 700 -16.05 -4.59 -20.65
N ILE A 701 -16.10 -4.30 -19.36
CA ILE A 701 -15.00 -3.64 -18.67
C ILE A 701 -13.85 -4.60 -18.34
N ARG A 702 -14.16 -5.86 -17.99
CA ARG A 702 -13.17 -6.95 -17.87
C ARG A 702 -12.38 -7.13 -19.17
N GLN A 703 -13.07 -7.21 -20.31
CA GLN A 703 -12.45 -7.46 -21.61
C GLN A 703 -11.57 -6.32 -22.11
N LYS A 704 -12.04 -5.06 -22.00
CA LYS A 704 -11.30 -3.88 -22.48
C LYS A 704 -9.97 -3.73 -21.76
N THR A 705 -10.01 -3.82 -20.43
CA THR A 705 -8.84 -3.73 -19.55
C THR A 705 -7.80 -4.81 -19.84
N GLN A 706 -8.22 -6.09 -19.90
CA GLN A 706 -7.32 -7.21 -20.16
C GLN A 706 -6.53 -7.05 -21.48
N GLY A 707 -7.15 -6.46 -22.51
CA GLY A 707 -6.52 -6.20 -23.81
C GLY A 707 -5.37 -5.18 -23.76
N VAL A 708 -5.49 -4.10 -22.98
CA VAL A 708 -4.41 -3.10 -22.81
C VAL A 708 -3.20 -3.73 -22.14
N MET A 709 -3.45 -4.64 -21.20
CA MET A 709 -2.49 -5.14 -20.24
C MET A 709 -1.61 -6.25 -20.85
N GLN A 710 -2.21 -7.08 -21.71
CA GLN A 710 -1.46 -7.99 -22.57
C GLN A 710 -0.43 -7.25 -23.43
N ASN A 711 -0.79 -6.10 -24.01
CA ASN A 711 0.12 -5.30 -24.84
C ASN A 711 1.31 -4.73 -24.05
N ILE A 712 1.13 -4.43 -22.76
CA ILE A 712 2.19 -3.90 -21.87
C ILE A 712 3.12 -5.03 -21.42
N VAL A 713 2.54 -6.18 -21.03
CA VAL A 713 3.26 -7.42 -20.72
C VAL A 713 4.14 -7.87 -21.90
N ASP A 714 3.62 -7.83 -23.13
CA ASP A 714 4.39 -8.19 -24.32
C ASP A 714 5.39 -7.09 -24.74
N GLY A 715 5.11 -5.82 -24.43
CA GLY A 715 6.07 -4.71 -24.56
C GLY A 715 7.33 -4.90 -23.70
N MET A 716 7.16 -5.33 -22.44
CA MET A 716 8.27 -5.64 -21.53
C MET A 716 9.05 -6.90 -21.96
N LYS A 717 8.38 -7.93 -22.48
CA LYS A 717 9.07 -9.08 -23.11
C LYS A 717 9.97 -8.62 -24.26
N GLY A 718 9.44 -7.76 -25.14
CA GLY A 718 10.22 -7.13 -26.21
C GLY A 718 11.36 -6.24 -25.74
N MET A 719 11.32 -5.70 -24.52
CA MET A 719 12.48 -5.05 -23.87
C MET A 719 13.52 -6.08 -23.44
N ILE A 720 13.12 -7.09 -22.67
CA ILE A 720 13.99 -8.14 -22.11
C ILE A 720 14.79 -8.88 -23.20
N GLU A 721 14.14 -9.22 -24.32
CA GLU A 721 14.80 -9.87 -25.46
C GLU A 721 15.96 -9.02 -26.04
N GLN A 722 15.86 -7.69 -25.99
CA GLN A 722 16.79 -6.73 -26.58
C GLN A 722 18.00 -6.38 -25.68
N LEU A 723 18.09 -6.94 -24.46
CA LEU A 723 19.13 -6.54 -23.48
C LEU A 723 20.50 -7.15 -23.74
N ASP A 724 21.49 -6.34 -24.13
CA ASP A 724 22.85 -6.81 -24.43
C ASP A 724 23.63 -7.23 -23.17
N TRP A 725 23.14 -6.86 -21.98
CA TRP A 725 23.77 -7.13 -20.69
C TRP A 725 23.23 -8.37 -19.95
N MET A 726 22.15 -8.98 -20.43
CA MET A 726 21.61 -10.22 -19.85
C MET A 726 22.07 -11.46 -20.61
N GLY A 727 22.49 -12.50 -19.88
CA GLY A 727 22.76 -13.81 -20.43
C GLY A 727 21.50 -14.50 -20.97
N THR A 728 21.68 -15.45 -21.90
CA THR A 728 20.56 -16.16 -22.55
C THR A 728 19.67 -16.92 -21.54
N THR A 729 20.27 -17.43 -20.46
CA THR A 729 19.54 -18.14 -19.40
C THR A 729 18.70 -17.16 -18.57
N ALA A 730 19.29 -16.03 -18.15
CA ALA A 730 18.57 -14.99 -17.42
C ALA A 730 17.43 -14.39 -18.25
N LYS A 731 17.62 -14.19 -19.56
CA LYS A 731 16.53 -13.79 -20.48
C LYS A 731 15.42 -14.83 -20.55
N ALA A 732 15.77 -16.12 -20.71
CA ALA A 732 14.76 -17.19 -20.76
C ALA A 732 13.93 -17.24 -19.47
N ALA A 733 14.57 -17.13 -18.30
CA ALA A 733 13.89 -17.08 -17.01
C ALA A 733 13.03 -15.81 -16.82
N ALA A 734 13.50 -14.64 -17.27
CA ALA A 734 12.72 -13.40 -17.24
C ALA A 734 11.48 -13.46 -18.14
N ILE A 735 11.59 -14.08 -19.32
CA ILE A 735 10.46 -14.32 -20.23
C ILE A 735 9.52 -15.41 -19.68
N GLU A 736 10.04 -16.44 -19.01
CA GLU A 736 9.25 -17.44 -18.28
C GLU A 736 8.50 -16.82 -17.10
N LYS A 737 9.12 -15.90 -16.36
CA LYS A 737 8.45 -15.04 -15.37
C LYS A 737 7.35 -14.24 -16.06
N ALA A 738 7.65 -13.46 -17.10
CA ALA A 738 6.66 -12.66 -17.83
C ALA A 738 5.51 -13.46 -18.52
N ASN A 739 5.65 -14.77 -18.70
CA ASN A 739 4.62 -15.63 -19.30
C ASN A 739 3.79 -16.43 -18.27
N ASN A 740 4.31 -16.66 -17.07
CA ASN A 740 3.58 -17.35 -15.99
C ASN A 740 2.75 -16.39 -15.11
N ILE A 741 2.78 -15.10 -15.44
CA ILE A 741 1.91 -14.03 -14.98
C ILE A 741 0.42 -14.40 -15.28
N GLN A 742 -0.32 -14.83 -14.26
CA GLN A 742 -1.80 -14.90 -14.21
C GLN A 742 -2.46 -13.50 -14.38
N VAL A 743 -3.77 -13.38 -14.67
CA VAL A 743 -4.49 -12.09 -14.79
C VAL A 743 -5.97 -12.20 -14.32
N ASN A 744 -6.46 -11.32 -13.43
CA ASN A 744 -7.81 -11.40 -12.82
C ASN A 744 -8.56 -10.04 -12.84
N VAL A 745 -9.86 -9.91 -13.18
CA VAL A 745 -10.47 -8.58 -13.49
C VAL A 745 -11.87 -8.23 -12.91
N ALA A 746 -12.09 -6.92 -12.72
CA ALA A 746 -13.19 -6.10 -12.20
C ALA A 746 -13.68 -6.32 -10.75
N PHE A 747 -13.95 -7.55 -10.35
CA PHE A 747 -14.40 -7.91 -9.00
C PHE A 747 -14.20 -9.41 -8.85
N PRO A 748 -14.17 -9.96 -7.62
CA PRO A 748 -14.31 -11.39 -7.49
C PRO A 748 -15.74 -11.75 -7.89
N ASP A 749 -15.96 -12.92 -8.48
CA ASP A 749 -17.34 -13.35 -8.77
C ASP A 749 -18.10 -13.70 -7.46
N SER A 750 -17.38 -13.95 -6.36
CA SER A 750 -17.93 -14.24 -5.03
C SER A 750 -18.72 -13.07 -4.41
N ILE A 751 -18.31 -11.79 -4.55
CA ILE A 751 -19.10 -10.67 -3.98
C ILE A 751 -20.52 -10.58 -4.57
N LEU A 752 -20.70 -11.08 -5.80
CA LEU A 752 -21.96 -10.99 -6.54
C LEU A 752 -22.94 -12.10 -6.15
N ASP A 753 -22.46 -13.13 -5.46
CA ASP A 753 -23.24 -14.21 -4.89
C ASP A 753 -23.46 -13.95 -3.39
N ASN A 754 -24.71 -13.75 -2.99
CA ASN A 754 -25.04 -13.48 -1.60
C ASN A 754 -24.69 -14.67 -0.67
N ASP A 755 -24.70 -15.92 -1.15
CA ASP A 755 -24.36 -17.09 -0.31
C ASP A 755 -22.85 -17.15 -0.03
N GLN A 756 -22.00 -16.72 -0.97
CA GLN A 756 -20.55 -16.64 -0.80
C GLN A 756 -20.16 -15.42 0.02
N LEU A 757 -20.74 -14.25 -0.30
CA LEU A 757 -20.52 -13.01 0.44
C LEU A 757 -20.95 -13.13 1.91
N ASP A 758 -22.09 -13.77 2.21
CA ASP A 758 -22.53 -13.96 3.60
C ASP A 758 -21.66 -14.94 4.38
N ALA A 759 -21.07 -15.94 3.72
CA ALA A 759 -20.16 -16.90 4.35
C ALA A 759 -18.85 -16.23 4.82
N GLU A 760 -18.28 -15.34 4.00
CA GLU A 760 -17.03 -14.63 4.34
C GLU A 760 -17.19 -13.77 5.61
N TYR A 761 -18.35 -13.12 5.75
CA TYR A 761 -18.67 -12.32 6.94
C TYR A 761 -19.45 -13.09 8.00
N GLU A 762 -19.65 -14.42 7.93
CA GLU A 762 -20.46 -15.16 8.93
C GLU A 762 -19.90 -14.91 10.34
N GLU A 763 -18.57 -14.96 10.48
CA GLU A 763 -17.80 -14.76 11.71
C GLU A 763 -17.94 -13.37 12.36
N LEU A 764 -17.97 -12.31 11.56
CA LEU A 764 -17.94 -10.93 12.04
C LEU A 764 -19.23 -10.59 12.80
N ILE A 765 -19.12 -10.15 14.06
CA ILE A 765 -20.25 -9.57 14.80
C ILE A 765 -20.07 -8.07 14.93
N ILE A 766 -21.12 -7.36 14.53
CA ILE A 766 -21.32 -5.97 14.89
C ILE A 766 -22.30 -5.95 16.07
N ASP A 767 -21.88 -5.43 17.23
CA ASP A 767 -22.78 -5.26 18.37
C ASP A 767 -23.67 -4.03 18.14
N GLU A 768 -24.93 -4.25 17.77
CA GLU A 768 -25.95 -3.19 17.60
C GLU A 768 -26.21 -2.38 18.90
N GLY A 769 -25.78 -2.88 20.07
CA GLY A 769 -25.81 -2.16 21.35
C GLY A 769 -24.52 -1.42 21.70
N GLY A 770 -23.43 -1.65 20.95
CA GLY A 770 -22.12 -1.04 21.15
C GLY A 770 -21.99 0.35 20.50
N SER A 771 -20.85 1.01 20.74
CA SER A 771 -20.48 2.23 20.03
C SER A 771 -19.80 1.92 18.69
N TYR A 772 -19.71 2.92 17.82
CA TYR A 772 -18.94 2.86 16.58
C TYR A 772 -17.49 2.34 16.79
N PHE A 773 -16.83 2.75 17.89
CA PHE A 773 -15.45 2.33 18.17
C PHE A 773 -15.37 0.86 18.62
N ASP A 774 -16.37 0.36 19.35
CA ASP A 774 -16.47 -1.06 19.71
C ASP A 774 -16.67 -1.93 18.45
N MET A 775 -17.39 -1.41 17.45
CA MET A 775 -17.55 -2.08 16.15
C MET A 775 -16.23 -2.11 15.35
N LEU A 776 -15.43 -1.04 15.37
CA LEU A 776 -14.11 -1.03 14.74
C LEU A 776 -13.15 -2.03 15.38
N ASP A 777 -13.18 -2.21 16.70
CA ASP A 777 -12.40 -3.23 17.40
C ASP A 777 -12.79 -4.65 16.96
N ASN A 778 -14.09 -4.94 16.85
CA ASN A 778 -14.58 -6.23 16.35
C ASN A 778 -14.12 -6.51 14.91
N ILE A 779 -14.18 -5.49 14.03
CA ILE A 779 -13.70 -5.59 12.65
C ILE A 779 -12.17 -5.78 12.62
N THR A 780 -11.43 -5.07 13.47
CA THR A 780 -9.98 -5.26 13.64
C THR A 780 -9.68 -6.72 13.97
N LEU A 781 -10.29 -7.25 15.02
CA LEU A 781 -10.11 -8.63 15.48
C LEU A 781 -10.45 -9.67 14.40
N TYR A 782 -11.55 -9.47 13.66
CA TYR A 782 -11.91 -10.31 12.52
C TYR A 782 -10.78 -10.32 11.47
N SER A 783 -10.24 -9.16 11.09
CA SER A 783 -9.08 -9.07 10.19
C SER A 783 -7.87 -9.88 10.71
N ILE A 784 -7.48 -9.69 11.98
CA ILE A 784 -6.34 -10.44 12.59
C ILE A 784 -6.52 -11.95 12.45
N ASN A 785 -7.73 -12.45 12.72
CA ASN A 785 -7.99 -13.88 12.63
C ASN A 785 -7.95 -14.36 11.17
N GLN A 786 -8.51 -13.60 10.23
CA GLN A 786 -8.48 -13.88 8.79
C GLN A 786 -7.06 -14.06 8.24
N ASP A 787 -6.10 -13.21 8.63
CA ASP A 787 -4.70 -13.37 8.21
C ASP A 787 -4.12 -14.69 8.72
N PHE A 788 -4.40 -15.03 9.98
CA PHE A 788 -3.86 -16.23 10.62
C PHE A 788 -4.50 -17.53 10.14
N LYS A 789 -5.72 -17.49 9.55
CA LYS A 789 -6.29 -18.61 8.76
C LYS A 789 -5.28 -19.15 7.76
N LYS A 790 -4.49 -18.26 7.14
CA LYS A 790 -3.72 -18.60 5.93
C LYS A 790 -2.62 -19.64 6.20
N LEU A 791 -2.07 -19.70 7.43
CA LEU A 791 -1.18 -20.78 7.94
C LEU A 791 -1.67 -22.20 7.68
N THR A 792 -2.98 -22.37 7.55
CA THR A 792 -3.62 -23.67 7.50
C THR A 792 -3.85 -24.17 6.08
N LEU A 793 -3.67 -23.28 5.09
CA LEU A 793 -3.87 -23.53 3.68
C LEU A 793 -2.69 -24.30 3.07
N LYS A 794 -2.99 -25.31 2.25
CA LYS A 794 -1.98 -26.19 1.61
C LYS A 794 -1.18 -25.52 0.50
N TYR A 795 -1.70 -24.42 -0.05
CA TYR A 795 -1.13 -23.69 -1.19
C TYR A 795 -1.31 -22.18 -0.97
N ALA A 796 -0.24 -21.41 -1.16
CA ALA A 796 -0.34 -19.98 -1.38
C ALA A 796 -0.90 -19.76 -2.78
N ASP A 797 -1.83 -18.83 -2.89
CA ASP A 797 -2.90 -19.02 -3.84
C ASP A 797 -2.79 -18.11 -5.06
N ARG A 798 -2.38 -18.71 -6.18
CA ARG A 798 -1.79 -18.01 -7.34
C ARG A 798 -2.70 -17.10 -8.13
N THR A 799 -4.02 -17.32 -8.09
CA THR A 799 -4.94 -16.43 -8.83
C THR A 799 -5.83 -15.63 -7.90
N ALA A 800 -5.52 -15.58 -6.60
CA ALA A 800 -6.18 -14.75 -5.59
C ALA A 800 -6.35 -13.30 -6.07
N PHE A 801 -7.56 -12.98 -6.52
CA PHE A 801 -8.04 -11.62 -6.72
C PHE A 801 -7.90 -10.90 -5.39
N SER A 802 -6.79 -10.21 -5.19
CA SER A 802 -6.45 -9.65 -3.88
C SER A 802 -7.16 -8.32 -3.65
N GLY A 803 -6.78 -7.64 -2.59
CA GLY A 803 -7.27 -6.30 -2.30
C GLY A 803 -8.61 -6.26 -1.57
N GLN A 804 -9.59 -5.50 -2.07
CA GLN A 804 -11.01 -5.62 -1.74
C GLN A 804 -11.83 -4.91 -2.85
N VAL A 805 -13.06 -4.45 -2.57
CA VAL A 805 -13.91 -3.78 -3.58
C VAL A 805 -14.17 -2.25 -3.38
N ALA A 806 -13.47 -1.47 -2.50
CA ALA A 806 -13.38 0.05 -2.63
C ALA A 806 -12.14 1.01 -2.20
N VAL A 807 -10.84 0.70 -2.48
CA VAL A 807 -9.52 1.41 -2.70
C VAL A 807 -8.82 1.38 -4.16
N VAL A 808 -8.83 2.41 -5.05
CA VAL A 808 -8.41 2.61 -6.52
C VAL A 808 -6.92 2.25 -6.67
N ASN A 809 -6.48 1.09 -6.20
CA ASN A 809 -5.09 0.82 -5.89
C ASN A 809 -4.78 -0.67 -6.07
N ALA A 810 -3.50 -0.98 -6.18
CA ALA A 810 -3.02 -1.99 -7.11
C ALA A 810 -1.68 -2.64 -6.68
N TRP A 811 -1.29 -3.87 -7.03
CA TRP A 811 -0.20 -4.62 -6.36
C TRP A 811 0.31 -5.83 -7.16
N TYR A 812 1.57 -6.27 -7.14
CA TYR A 812 2.09 -7.60 -7.60
C TYR A 812 3.02 -8.17 -6.53
N SER A 813 3.18 -9.48 -6.52
CA SER A 813 4.00 -10.18 -5.54
C SER A 813 5.16 -10.90 -6.13
N ASP A 814 6.07 -11.28 -5.26
CA ASP A 814 7.18 -12.08 -5.68
C ASP A 814 6.93 -13.59 -5.63
N ASP A 815 5.89 -14.02 -4.92
CA ASP A 815 5.71 -15.38 -4.42
C ASP A 815 4.57 -16.24 -5.03
N ARG A 816 3.90 -15.82 -6.14
CA ARG A 816 2.79 -16.63 -6.78
C ARG A 816 2.50 -16.49 -8.31
N ASN A 817 3.37 -15.90 -9.13
CA ASN A 817 3.20 -15.31 -10.49
C ASN A 817 1.78 -14.91 -11.03
N ALA A 818 1.41 -13.61 -11.06
CA ALA A 818 0.03 -13.10 -11.32
C ALA A 818 -0.17 -11.59 -11.67
N ILE A 819 -1.43 -11.17 -11.91
CA ILE A 819 -2.04 -9.81 -12.13
C ILE A 819 -3.51 -9.83 -11.65
N THR A 820 -4.06 -8.77 -11.05
CA THR A 820 -5.44 -8.60 -10.54
C THR A 820 -6.01 -7.20 -10.93
N PHE A 821 -7.30 -6.91 -10.82
CA PHE A 821 -7.92 -5.63 -11.23
C PHE A 821 -9.33 -5.46 -10.59
N PRO A 822 -9.52 -5.05 -9.31
CA PRO A 822 -10.82 -4.74 -8.66
C PRO A 822 -11.73 -3.68 -9.32
N ALA A 823 -12.62 -3.04 -8.55
CA ALA A 823 -13.66 -2.12 -9.03
C ALA A 823 -13.45 -0.58 -8.90
N GLY A 824 -12.29 0.01 -8.55
CA GLY A 824 -11.99 1.47 -8.63
C GLY A 824 -10.85 2.12 -9.51
N ILE A 825 -10.03 1.45 -10.36
CA ILE A 825 -9.24 1.78 -11.62
C ILE A 825 -9.87 1.59 -13.10
N LEU A 826 -10.62 0.62 -13.66
CA LEU A 826 -11.49 0.52 -14.88
C LEU A 826 -12.85 1.25 -14.89
#